data_AF-A0A146GA62-F1
#
_entry.id   AF-A0A146GA62-F1
#
_cell.length_a   1.000
_cell.length_b   1.000
_cell.length_c   1.000
_cell.angle_alpha   90.00
_cell.angle_beta   90.00
_cell.angle_gamma   90.00
#
_symmetry.space_group_name_H-M   'P 1'
#
loop_
_entity.id
_entity.type
_entity.pdbx_description
1 polymer ?
#
loop_
_entity_poly.entity_id
_entity_poly.type
_entity_poly.pdbx_seq_one_letter_code
_entity_poly.pdbx_strand_id
1 'polypeptide(L)'
;MSPPIAVSLLILISNPFAALSASEPDRIFPADAVVNVTLPPYGAKPDDDSDDTAAIQRAISANVGTGRVLYFPAGVYNVCDSLVAKNIRGNWEAHLTLQGQRRDKTILRLASGAPGFGDAAHPKGVLVTGSHWEPGDASDGGGNKAFRNNVFDLTIDTGSGNAGAIGIDYAVSNQGAIERVTITGGGVAGIALRRKIPGPGLIRDVAVRGFDTGIDLGDIQYGLTLEHVTVEGQRVAGIRTSRNVLHMRGITSRNRVPALVVSDRLGMATLLDSDLSGGDAGEFAIDCAGSLLVRHVKIGGYRARPIRCRDGEREPGPIISPPAIGENAFAPLEIRETPAYWNGDLSDWSAVGARREGEPDDTAAIQRAIDAGKSVVYFPNDRTYFLSDTIIVRGAVRQVLGMGAEISLGAAEPPFRDPQNPRPLLRIDSPAGAAVFLENLFFNAQYPGELLILNNSPAMLVISHSSGWVGASGIARTYRNTPKATGPLFIEDVFLPGWEFTGQHVWARQFNPENWASDGSEPQVTNTDGVLWILGFKTEGAAPFLATRSGGRTELLGGYNYISATKSATVPADSIPYLADNATMALTFLAENFRDSDYRAYIRQTLDGKTTVFARTELPPRSGHPGDRSIAVTLFQGGK
;
A
#
# COMPACT_ATOMS: atom_id res chain seq x y z
N MET A 1 22.07 47.00 42.69
CA MET A 1 22.29 46.67 41.27
C MET A 1 22.86 45.26 41.23
N SER A 2 21.99 44.28 40.96
CA SER A 2 22.32 42.86 40.86
C SER A 2 22.06 42.42 39.41
N PRO A 3 22.89 41.56 38.81
CA PRO A 3 22.75 41.20 37.41
C PRO A 3 21.54 40.27 37.21
N PRO A 4 20.96 40.21 35.99
CA PRO A 4 19.84 39.32 35.74
C PRO A 4 20.36 37.88 35.59
N ILE A 5 19.69 36.98 36.30
CA ILE A 5 19.88 35.53 36.22
C ILE A 5 19.35 35.09 34.85
N ALA A 6 20.24 34.60 33.99
CA ALA A 6 19.85 33.94 32.75
C ALA A 6 19.22 32.58 33.10
N VAL A 7 17.90 32.48 32.95
CA VAL A 7 17.18 31.21 33.01
C VAL A 7 17.43 30.51 31.67
N SER A 8 18.39 29.58 31.64
CA SER A 8 18.53 28.63 30.54
C SER A 8 17.32 27.71 30.55
N LEU A 9 16.35 27.99 29.66
CA LEU A 9 15.25 27.10 29.36
C LEU A 9 15.83 25.87 28.64
N LEU A 10 16.05 24.79 29.40
CA LEU A 10 16.44 23.50 28.86
C LEU A 10 15.24 22.95 28.07
N ILE A 11 15.21 23.20 26.76
CA ILE A 11 14.27 22.51 25.86
C ILE A 11 14.70 21.05 25.86
N LEU A 12 14.00 20.22 26.64
CA LEU A 12 14.01 18.78 26.50
C LEU A 12 13.50 18.47 25.08
N ILE A 13 14.43 18.30 24.15
CA ILE A 13 14.17 17.66 22.86
C ILE A 13 13.82 16.20 23.20
N SER A 14 12.54 15.95 23.42
CA SER A 14 12.01 14.58 23.46
C SER A 14 12.38 13.93 22.14
N ASN A 15 13.25 12.94 22.18
CA ASN A 15 13.63 12.15 21.02
C ASN A 15 12.37 11.40 20.56
N PRO A 16 11.72 11.76 19.43
CA PRO A 16 10.45 11.14 19.04
C PRO A 16 10.62 9.70 18.55
N PHE A 17 11.85 9.17 18.52
CA PHE A 17 12.20 7.85 18.01
C PHE A 17 12.50 6.80 19.09
N ALA A 18 12.33 7.14 20.38
CA ALA A 18 12.17 6.11 21.39
C ALA A 18 10.70 5.68 21.39
N ALA A 19 10.28 4.98 20.33
CA ALA A 19 9.11 4.14 20.42
C ALA A 19 9.39 3.16 21.58
N LEU A 20 8.69 3.34 22.70
CA LEU A 20 8.56 2.26 23.66
C LEU A 20 8.15 1.04 22.84
N SER A 21 8.98 0.00 22.90
CA SER A 21 8.58 -1.35 22.54
C SER A 21 7.46 -1.76 23.51
N ALA A 22 6.24 -1.28 23.25
CA ALA A 22 5.07 -2.07 23.58
C ALA A 22 5.25 -3.33 22.74
N SER A 23 5.41 -4.48 23.41
CA SER A 23 5.51 -5.76 22.71
C SER A 23 4.31 -5.89 21.77
N GLU A 24 4.57 -6.02 20.47
CA GLU A 24 3.52 -6.29 19.49
C GLU A 24 2.72 -7.52 19.96
N PRO A 25 1.38 -7.45 19.99
CA PRO A 25 0.58 -8.56 20.48
C PRO A 25 0.69 -9.76 19.54
N ASP A 26 0.68 -10.96 20.09
CA ASP A 26 0.63 -12.19 19.29
C ASP A 26 -0.64 -12.19 18.41
N ARG A 27 -0.47 -12.44 17.11
CA ARG A 27 -1.57 -12.64 16.15
C ARG A 27 -2.11 -14.05 16.30
N ILE A 28 -3.14 -14.20 17.13
CA ILE A 28 -3.83 -15.48 17.40
C ILE A 28 -5.20 -15.45 16.71
N PHE A 29 -5.57 -16.53 16.04
CA PHE A 29 -6.82 -16.62 15.27
C PHE A 29 -7.70 -17.78 15.75
N PRO A 30 -9.03 -17.69 15.57
CA PRO A 30 -9.91 -18.86 15.61
C PRO A 30 -9.47 -19.91 14.58
N ALA A 31 -9.64 -21.20 14.92
CA ALA A 31 -9.13 -22.30 14.11
C ALA A 31 -9.75 -22.39 12.70
N ASP A 32 -10.96 -21.91 12.52
CA ASP A 32 -11.70 -21.88 11.24
C ASP A 32 -11.36 -20.65 10.38
N ALA A 33 -10.66 -19.66 10.93
CA ALA A 33 -10.34 -18.41 10.24
C ALA A 33 -9.09 -18.51 9.35
N VAL A 34 -8.18 -19.45 9.65
CA VAL A 34 -6.85 -19.56 9.02
C VAL A 34 -6.46 -21.01 8.73
N VAL A 35 -5.47 -21.19 7.87
CA VAL A 35 -4.85 -22.49 7.60
C VAL A 35 -3.54 -22.58 8.38
N ASN A 36 -3.54 -23.30 9.50
CA ASN A 36 -2.33 -23.51 10.29
C ASN A 36 -1.43 -24.56 9.64
N VAL A 37 -0.21 -24.16 9.25
CA VAL A 37 0.74 -25.02 8.53
C VAL A 37 1.28 -26.21 9.36
N THR A 38 1.13 -26.17 10.68
CA THR A 38 1.57 -27.23 11.59
C THR A 38 0.56 -28.37 11.75
N LEU A 39 -0.69 -28.15 11.33
CA LEU A 39 -1.76 -29.14 11.44
C LEU A 39 -1.86 -30.01 10.16
N PRO A 40 -2.51 -31.18 10.23
CA PRO A 40 -2.83 -31.96 9.06
C PRO A 40 -3.61 -31.14 8.02
N PRO A 41 -3.34 -31.32 6.70
CA PRO A 41 -2.47 -32.33 6.11
C PRO A 41 -1.01 -31.90 5.89
N TYR A 42 -0.58 -30.73 6.39
CA TYR A 42 0.73 -30.15 6.05
C TYR A 42 1.82 -30.62 7.00
N GLY A 43 1.61 -30.41 8.30
CA GLY A 43 2.46 -30.94 9.36
C GLY A 43 3.88 -30.37 9.40
N ALA A 44 4.06 -29.07 9.12
CA ALA A 44 5.34 -28.38 9.37
C ALA A 44 5.64 -28.38 10.87
N LYS A 45 6.92 -28.54 11.24
CA LYS A 45 7.36 -28.75 12.62
C LYS A 45 8.43 -27.72 12.98
N PRO A 46 8.04 -26.56 13.50
CA PRO A 46 9.04 -25.60 13.94
C PRO A 46 9.88 -26.16 15.09
N ASP A 47 11.11 -25.68 15.21
CA ASP A 47 12.04 -25.95 16.31
C ASP A 47 12.50 -27.42 16.45
N ASP A 48 12.37 -28.23 15.39
CA ASP A 48 12.82 -29.64 15.39
C ASP A 48 14.09 -29.92 14.56
N ASP A 49 14.74 -28.85 14.07
CA ASP A 49 15.90 -28.85 13.17
C ASP A 49 15.69 -29.60 11.83
N SER A 50 14.49 -30.09 11.54
CA SER A 50 14.16 -30.78 10.29
C SER A 50 13.78 -29.79 9.20
N ASP A 51 13.90 -30.24 7.95
CA ASP A 51 13.51 -29.45 6.78
C ASP A 51 11.97 -29.45 6.59
N ASP A 52 11.38 -28.27 6.74
CA ASP A 52 9.95 -28.00 6.56
C ASP A 52 9.58 -27.61 5.12
N THR A 53 10.55 -27.49 4.20
CA THR A 53 10.33 -26.97 2.84
C THR A 53 9.15 -27.67 2.16
N ALA A 54 9.14 -29.00 2.17
CA ALA A 54 8.09 -29.76 1.51
C ALA A 54 6.72 -29.60 2.19
N ALA A 55 6.67 -29.47 3.52
CA ALA A 55 5.42 -29.27 4.25
C ALA A 55 4.82 -27.89 3.96
N ILE A 56 5.64 -26.84 4.03
CA ILE A 56 5.21 -25.46 3.77
C ILE A 56 4.86 -25.29 2.30
N GLN A 57 5.65 -25.83 1.37
CA GLN A 57 5.35 -25.76 -0.06
C GLN A 57 4.02 -26.46 -0.39
N ARG A 58 3.69 -27.59 0.25
CA ARG A 58 2.37 -28.22 0.11
C ARG A 58 1.25 -27.29 0.60
N ALA A 59 1.45 -26.59 1.71
CA ALA A 59 0.47 -25.62 2.22
C ALA A 59 0.27 -24.46 1.24
N ILE A 60 1.35 -23.91 0.69
CA ILE A 60 1.29 -22.87 -0.35
C ILE A 60 0.55 -23.39 -1.58
N SER A 61 0.98 -24.50 -2.15
CA SER A 61 0.40 -25.01 -3.40
C SER A 61 -1.07 -25.41 -3.30
N ALA A 62 -1.53 -25.81 -2.11
CA ALA A 62 -2.93 -26.13 -1.86
C ALA A 62 -3.83 -24.90 -1.65
N ASN A 63 -3.28 -23.75 -1.24
CA ASN A 63 -4.08 -22.58 -0.83
C ASN A 63 -3.79 -21.30 -1.61
N VAL A 64 -2.71 -21.22 -2.39
CA VAL A 64 -2.47 -20.06 -3.26
C VAL A 64 -3.63 -19.89 -4.25
N GLY A 65 -4.06 -18.65 -4.49
CA GLY A 65 -5.24 -18.34 -5.30
C GLY A 65 -6.59 -18.46 -4.56
N THR A 66 -6.63 -19.04 -3.35
CA THR A 66 -7.90 -19.20 -2.59
C THR A 66 -8.24 -17.97 -1.72
N GLY A 67 -7.29 -17.07 -1.51
CA GLY A 67 -7.42 -15.94 -0.59
C GLY A 67 -7.36 -16.29 0.89
N ARG A 68 -7.16 -17.58 1.25
CA ARG A 68 -6.98 -18.03 2.64
C ARG A 68 -5.63 -17.59 3.19
N VAL A 69 -5.59 -17.35 4.50
CA VAL A 69 -4.38 -16.99 5.23
C VAL A 69 -3.64 -18.25 5.69
N LEU A 70 -2.39 -18.41 5.26
CA LEU A 70 -1.49 -19.43 5.81
C LEU A 70 -0.87 -18.91 7.11
N TYR A 71 -1.21 -19.54 8.21
CA TYR A 71 -0.80 -19.15 9.55
C TYR A 71 0.38 -19.98 10.05
N PHE A 72 1.40 -19.29 10.55
CA PHE A 72 2.62 -19.86 11.10
C PHE A 72 2.68 -19.52 12.59
N PRO A 73 2.36 -20.49 13.48
CA PRO A 73 2.66 -20.38 14.90
C PRO A 73 4.11 -19.96 15.17
N ALA A 74 4.37 -19.49 16.39
CA ALA A 74 5.73 -19.19 16.83
C ALA A 74 6.65 -20.42 16.70
N GLY A 75 7.88 -20.18 16.26
CA GLY A 75 8.95 -21.14 16.13
C GLY A 75 9.80 -20.94 14.87
N VAL A 76 10.89 -21.71 14.77
CA VAL A 76 11.83 -21.68 13.64
C VAL A 76 11.52 -22.82 12.67
N TYR A 77 11.09 -22.46 11.47
CA TYR A 77 10.85 -23.35 10.36
C TYR A 77 12.07 -23.37 9.45
N ASN A 78 12.79 -24.49 9.38
CA ASN A 78 13.96 -24.59 8.52
C ASN A 78 13.55 -24.96 7.10
N VAL A 79 14.08 -24.25 6.11
CA VAL A 79 13.88 -24.55 4.69
C VAL A 79 15.23 -24.71 3.99
N CYS A 80 15.31 -25.59 2.99
CA CYS A 80 16.51 -25.78 2.18
C CYS A 80 16.32 -25.40 0.70
N ASP A 81 15.11 -25.01 0.31
CA ASP A 81 14.76 -24.55 -1.04
C ASP A 81 13.77 -23.37 -1.01
N SER A 82 13.50 -22.78 -2.18
CA SER A 82 12.51 -21.73 -2.38
C SER A 82 11.09 -22.21 -2.06
N LEU A 83 10.33 -21.36 -1.38
CA LEU A 83 8.89 -21.43 -1.25
C LEU A 83 8.25 -20.58 -2.34
N VAL A 84 7.56 -21.20 -3.30
CA VAL A 84 7.06 -20.55 -4.50
C VAL A 84 5.53 -20.56 -4.57
N ALA A 85 4.95 -19.44 -5.01
CA ALA A 85 3.50 -19.26 -5.20
C ALA A 85 2.96 -19.99 -6.45
N LYS A 86 3.14 -21.31 -6.48
CA LYS A 86 2.61 -22.19 -7.52
C LYS A 86 1.55 -23.11 -6.95
N ASN A 87 0.42 -23.24 -7.62
CA ASN A 87 -0.65 -24.17 -7.23
C ASN A 87 -0.24 -25.64 -7.44
N ILE A 88 -1.10 -26.58 -7.04
CA ILE A 88 -0.86 -28.03 -7.20
C ILE A 88 -0.62 -28.49 -8.65
N ARG A 89 -0.97 -27.68 -9.65
CA ARG A 89 -0.71 -27.95 -11.08
C ARG A 89 0.63 -27.38 -11.55
N GLY A 90 1.36 -26.67 -10.69
CA GLY A 90 2.63 -26.01 -11.01
C GLY A 90 2.49 -24.64 -11.68
N ASN A 91 1.28 -24.08 -11.77
CA ASN A 91 1.05 -22.76 -12.36
C ASN A 91 1.25 -21.67 -11.29
N TRP A 92 1.81 -20.53 -11.70
CA TRP A 92 1.90 -19.35 -10.85
C TRP A 92 0.50 -18.80 -10.54
N GLU A 93 0.33 -18.39 -9.29
CA GLU A 93 -0.90 -17.84 -8.77
C GLU A 93 -0.59 -16.63 -7.87
N ALA A 94 -1.58 -15.76 -7.71
CA ALA A 94 -1.56 -14.65 -6.76
C ALA A 94 -2.41 -14.99 -5.52
N HIS A 95 -2.77 -13.99 -4.70
CA HIS A 95 -3.59 -14.15 -3.50
C HIS A 95 -2.95 -15.04 -2.42
N LEU A 96 -1.63 -14.96 -2.26
CA LEU A 96 -0.90 -15.65 -1.20
C LEU A 96 -0.76 -14.75 0.02
N THR A 97 -1.35 -15.12 1.17
CA THR A 97 -1.11 -14.43 2.45
C THR A 97 -0.39 -15.35 3.44
N LEU A 98 0.80 -14.96 3.87
CA LEU A 98 1.55 -15.60 4.96
C LEU A 98 1.44 -14.72 6.21
N GLN A 99 1.00 -15.30 7.31
CA GLN A 99 0.81 -14.61 8.58
C GLN A 99 1.58 -15.36 9.68
N GLY A 100 2.63 -14.76 10.20
CA GLY A 100 3.27 -15.24 11.42
C GLY A 100 2.47 -14.88 12.66
N GLN A 101 2.65 -15.65 13.74
CA GLN A 101 2.12 -15.32 15.05
C GLN A 101 2.74 -14.02 15.57
N ARG A 102 4.05 -13.81 15.33
CA ARG A 102 4.75 -12.58 15.69
C ARG A 102 6.09 -12.48 14.97
N ARG A 103 6.46 -11.25 14.59
CA ARG A 103 7.67 -10.90 13.84
C ARG A 103 8.96 -11.56 14.36
N ASP A 104 9.21 -11.50 15.65
CA ASP A 104 10.45 -11.97 16.32
C ASP A 104 10.37 -13.43 16.80
N LYS A 105 9.21 -14.09 16.68
CA LYS A 105 9.01 -15.48 17.12
C LYS A 105 8.77 -16.45 15.97
N THR A 106 8.24 -16.01 14.85
CA THR A 106 8.00 -16.85 13.67
C THR A 106 9.11 -16.61 12.66
N ILE A 107 9.97 -17.61 12.45
CA ILE A 107 11.18 -17.48 11.63
C ILE A 107 11.18 -18.53 10.53
N LEU A 108 11.23 -18.11 9.27
CA LEU A 108 11.56 -18.96 8.12
C LEU A 108 13.08 -18.87 7.90
N ARG A 109 13.82 -19.94 8.18
CA ARG A 109 15.29 -19.95 8.09
C ARG A 109 15.76 -20.82 6.93
N LEU A 110 16.42 -20.22 5.96
CA LEU A 110 17.15 -20.93 4.92
C LEU A 110 18.38 -21.63 5.51
N ALA A 111 18.58 -22.90 5.18
CA ALA A 111 19.78 -23.66 5.53
C ALA A 111 21.04 -22.95 5.03
N SER A 112 22.12 -22.98 5.82
CA SER A 112 23.40 -22.41 5.39
C SER A 112 23.98 -23.22 4.22
N GLY A 113 24.48 -22.54 3.20
CA GLY A 113 24.97 -23.18 1.97
C GLY A 113 23.89 -23.97 1.22
N ALA A 114 22.63 -23.51 1.27
CA ALA A 114 21.51 -24.16 0.63
C ALA A 114 21.74 -24.33 -0.89
N PRO A 115 21.39 -25.50 -1.47
CA PRO A 115 21.57 -25.76 -2.90
C PRO A 115 20.92 -24.70 -3.79
N GLY A 116 21.70 -24.14 -4.71
CA GLY A 116 21.23 -23.12 -5.67
C GLY A 116 21.18 -21.68 -5.15
N PHE A 117 21.57 -21.43 -3.89
CA PHE A 117 21.63 -20.07 -3.31
C PHE A 117 23.06 -19.51 -3.21
N GLY A 118 24.08 -20.23 -3.70
CA GLY A 118 25.48 -19.82 -3.60
C GLY A 118 25.96 -18.83 -4.66
N ASP A 119 25.23 -18.67 -5.77
CA ASP A 119 25.68 -17.90 -6.94
C ASP A 119 24.95 -16.55 -7.06
N ALA A 120 25.67 -15.45 -6.82
CA ALA A 120 25.15 -14.09 -6.93
C ALA A 120 24.79 -13.67 -8.36
N ALA A 121 25.33 -14.33 -9.39
CA ALA A 121 24.98 -14.06 -10.78
C ALA A 121 23.62 -14.68 -11.18
N HIS A 122 23.16 -15.69 -10.42
CA HIS A 122 21.90 -16.38 -10.63
C HIS A 122 21.09 -16.39 -9.33
N PRO A 123 20.63 -15.22 -8.86
CA PRO A 123 20.03 -15.11 -7.56
C PRO A 123 18.69 -15.84 -7.46
N LYS A 124 18.35 -16.27 -6.24
CA LYS A 124 17.19 -17.11 -5.96
C LYS A 124 16.49 -16.67 -4.67
N GLY A 125 15.16 -16.52 -4.72
CA GLY A 125 14.34 -16.10 -3.57
C GLY A 125 14.05 -17.24 -2.60
N VAL A 126 14.12 -16.97 -1.29
CA VAL A 126 13.63 -17.90 -0.26
C VAL A 126 12.11 -17.97 -0.31
N LEU A 127 11.45 -16.81 -0.36
CA LEU A 127 10.02 -16.70 -0.65
C LEU A 127 9.81 -16.01 -2.01
N VAL A 128 9.04 -16.64 -2.89
CA VAL A 128 8.75 -16.12 -4.24
C VAL A 128 7.24 -16.04 -4.44
N THR A 129 6.68 -14.83 -4.40
CA THR A 129 5.26 -14.60 -4.69
C THR A 129 5.01 -14.59 -6.21
N GLY A 130 3.75 -14.65 -6.65
CA GLY A 130 3.41 -14.83 -8.06
C GLY A 130 2.30 -13.92 -8.56
N SER A 131 2.32 -13.64 -9.86
CA SER A 131 1.18 -13.17 -10.63
C SER A 131 0.35 -14.36 -11.09
N HIS A 132 -0.97 -14.22 -11.12
CA HIS A 132 -1.85 -15.20 -11.77
C HIS A 132 -1.41 -15.39 -13.23
N TRP A 133 -1.13 -16.63 -13.62
CA TRP A 133 -0.63 -16.99 -14.94
C TRP A 133 -1.73 -17.52 -15.86
N GLU A 134 -1.75 -17.01 -17.09
CA GLU A 134 -2.58 -17.51 -18.19
C GLU A 134 -1.73 -17.73 -19.46
N PRO A 135 -2.22 -18.50 -20.46
CA PRO A 135 -1.50 -18.67 -21.72
C PRO A 135 -1.13 -17.34 -22.38
N GLY A 136 0.17 -17.10 -22.55
CA GLY A 136 0.73 -15.86 -23.08
C GLY A 136 1.52 -15.04 -22.05
N ASP A 137 1.34 -15.32 -20.76
CA ASP A 137 2.10 -14.66 -19.69
C ASP A 137 3.52 -15.21 -19.54
N ALA A 138 4.37 -14.41 -18.91
CA ALA A 138 5.74 -14.80 -18.58
C ALA A 138 5.77 -16.01 -17.63
N SER A 139 6.71 -16.93 -17.86
CA SER A 139 6.84 -18.16 -17.08
C SER A 139 7.54 -17.96 -15.72
N ASP A 140 8.02 -16.75 -15.43
CA ASP A 140 8.75 -16.39 -14.20
C ASP A 140 7.84 -15.94 -13.04
N GLY A 141 6.52 -15.89 -13.27
CA GLY A 141 5.53 -15.47 -12.29
C GLY A 141 5.47 -13.95 -12.08
N GLY A 142 6.12 -13.14 -12.93
CA GLY A 142 5.93 -11.70 -12.98
C GLY A 142 4.69 -11.30 -13.79
N GLY A 143 4.13 -10.11 -13.53
CA GLY A 143 2.97 -9.61 -14.25
C GLY A 143 2.12 -8.65 -13.42
N ASN A 144 1.07 -8.10 -14.06
CA ASN A 144 0.12 -7.14 -13.47
C ASN A 144 -1.05 -7.80 -12.73
N LYS A 145 -1.07 -9.13 -12.60
CA LYS A 145 -2.10 -9.90 -11.90
C LYS A 145 -1.57 -10.46 -10.57
N ALA A 146 -0.60 -9.79 -9.94
CA ALA A 146 0.00 -10.19 -8.67
C ALA A 146 -0.77 -9.61 -7.46
N PHE A 147 -2.08 -9.77 -7.47
CA PHE A 147 -2.97 -9.23 -6.44
C PHE A 147 -2.82 -9.97 -5.10
N ARG A 148 -2.96 -9.23 -4.00
CA ARG A 148 -3.13 -9.76 -2.64
C ARG A 148 -2.04 -10.73 -2.19
N ASN A 149 -0.80 -10.49 -2.64
CA ASN A 149 0.37 -11.17 -2.12
C ASN A 149 0.84 -10.45 -0.86
N ASN A 150 0.69 -11.10 0.29
CA ASN A 150 0.91 -10.53 1.61
C ASN A 150 1.88 -11.36 2.45
N VAL A 151 2.76 -10.68 3.20
CA VAL A 151 3.67 -11.31 4.17
C VAL A 151 3.67 -10.49 5.45
N PHE A 152 3.16 -11.07 6.54
CA PHE A 152 2.91 -10.37 7.79
C PHE A 152 3.58 -11.06 8.99
N ASP A 153 4.10 -10.24 9.91
CA ASP A 153 4.47 -10.64 11.28
C ASP A 153 5.41 -11.85 11.37
N LEU A 154 6.44 -11.91 10.52
CA LEU A 154 7.45 -12.98 10.55
C LEU A 154 8.86 -12.48 10.21
N THR A 155 9.85 -13.35 10.40
CA THR A 155 11.23 -13.13 9.98
C THR A 155 11.63 -14.12 8.88
N ILE A 156 12.37 -13.64 7.88
CA ILE A 156 13.09 -14.48 6.91
C ILE A 156 14.58 -14.33 7.18
N ASP A 157 15.23 -15.44 7.47
CA ASP A 157 16.68 -15.55 7.70
C ASP A 157 17.31 -16.33 6.54
N THR A 158 18.20 -15.71 5.77
CA THR A 158 18.82 -16.37 4.61
C THR A 158 20.02 -17.23 4.97
N GLY A 159 20.36 -17.38 6.26
CA GLY A 159 21.50 -18.16 6.70
C GLY A 159 22.84 -17.63 6.18
N SER A 160 23.88 -18.45 6.31
CA SER A 160 25.24 -18.13 5.86
C SER A 160 25.61 -18.88 4.57
N GLY A 161 26.60 -18.38 3.82
CA GLY A 161 27.11 -19.06 2.61
C GLY A 161 26.18 -19.01 1.39
N ASN A 162 25.11 -18.22 1.46
CA ASN A 162 24.07 -18.10 0.44
C ASN A 162 24.19 -16.76 -0.33
N ALA A 163 25.32 -16.56 -1.03
CA ALA A 163 25.62 -15.28 -1.69
C ALA A 163 24.63 -14.87 -2.80
N GLY A 164 23.91 -15.84 -3.39
CA GLY A 164 22.84 -15.64 -4.36
C GLY A 164 21.44 -15.50 -3.75
N ALA A 165 21.29 -15.51 -2.43
CA ALA A 165 19.96 -15.44 -1.83
C ALA A 165 19.28 -14.08 -2.05
N ILE A 166 17.97 -14.15 -2.27
CA ILE A 166 17.03 -13.07 -2.08
C ILE A 166 16.11 -13.49 -0.93
N GLY A 167 15.87 -12.62 0.05
CA GLY A 167 14.91 -12.94 1.12
C GLY A 167 13.50 -13.15 0.57
N ILE A 168 12.95 -12.11 -0.07
CA ILE A 168 11.65 -12.15 -0.75
C ILE A 168 11.81 -11.68 -2.20
N ASP A 169 11.53 -12.54 -3.17
CA ASP A 169 11.29 -12.14 -4.56
C ASP A 169 9.80 -11.84 -4.72
N TYR A 170 9.46 -10.57 -4.72
CA TYR A 170 8.11 -10.07 -4.51
C TYR A 170 7.47 -9.57 -5.81
N ALA A 171 6.45 -10.29 -6.26
CA ALA A 171 5.47 -9.84 -7.23
C ALA A 171 4.24 -9.27 -6.50
N VAL A 172 3.84 -8.06 -6.87
CA VAL A 172 2.67 -7.36 -6.32
C VAL A 172 2.02 -6.48 -7.39
N SER A 173 0.70 -6.39 -7.37
CA SER A 173 -0.10 -5.48 -8.19
C SER A 173 -1.38 -5.08 -7.47
N ASN A 174 -1.84 -3.86 -7.70
CA ASN A 174 -3.04 -3.19 -7.17
C ASN A 174 -3.19 -3.13 -5.64
N GLN A 175 -3.11 -4.26 -4.95
CA GLN A 175 -3.19 -4.43 -3.51
C GLN A 175 -2.24 -5.58 -3.12
N GLY A 176 -1.47 -5.39 -2.05
CA GLY A 176 -0.56 -6.38 -1.50
C GLY A 176 0.49 -5.72 -0.62
N ALA A 177 0.81 -6.35 0.51
CA ALA A 177 1.65 -5.74 1.53
C ALA A 177 2.68 -6.69 2.17
N ILE A 178 3.85 -6.14 2.49
CA ILE A 178 4.81 -6.74 3.43
C ILE A 178 4.79 -5.89 4.69
N GLU A 179 4.32 -6.43 5.82
CA GLU A 179 4.16 -5.66 7.05
C GLU A 179 4.74 -6.34 8.29
N ARG A 180 5.46 -5.57 9.10
CA ARG A 180 6.06 -6.05 10.36
C ARG A 180 6.92 -7.29 10.12
N VAL A 181 7.75 -7.24 9.07
CA VAL A 181 8.66 -8.33 8.66
C VAL A 181 10.11 -7.95 8.92
N THR A 182 10.93 -8.93 9.31
CA THR A 182 12.39 -8.79 9.27
C THR A 182 12.97 -9.69 8.21
N ILE A 183 13.89 -9.16 7.41
CA ILE A 183 14.71 -9.95 6.50
C ILE A 183 16.17 -9.77 6.94
N THR A 184 16.85 -10.86 7.24
CA THR A 184 18.22 -10.83 7.79
C THR A 184 19.11 -11.88 7.13
N GLY A 185 20.40 -11.59 7.01
CA GLY A 185 21.40 -12.52 6.52
C GLY A 185 22.26 -11.96 5.37
N GLY A 186 22.71 -12.85 4.50
CA GLY A 186 23.51 -12.54 3.31
C GLY A 186 22.73 -12.75 2.01
N GLY A 187 23.29 -12.28 0.89
CA GLY A 187 22.69 -12.44 -0.43
C GLY A 187 22.67 -11.15 -1.26
N VAL A 188 22.02 -11.21 -2.42
CA VAL A 188 21.92 -10.11 -3.39
C VAL A 188 20.93 -9.04 -2.90
N ALA A 189 19.75 -9.44 -2.42
CA ALA A 189 18.73 -8.50 -1.96
C ALA A 189 17.90 -9.02 -0.78
N GLY A 190 17.53 -8.16 0.15
CA GLY A 190 16.53 -8.53 1.17
C GLY A 190 15.15 -8.71 0.53
N ILE A 191 14.71 -7.71 -0.23
CA ILE A 191 13.49 -7.76 -1.03
C ILE A 191 13.84 -7.35 -2.46
N ALA A 192 13.49 -8.19 -3.43
CA ALA A 192 13.64 -7.89 -4.85
C ALA A 192 12.27 -7.81 -5.54
N LEU A 193 12.05 -6.75 -6.30
CA LEU A 193 10.89 -6.57 -7.18
C LEU A 193 11.41 -6.35 -8.60
N ARG A 194 12.03 -7.38 -9.18
CA ARG A 194 12.79 -7.27 -10.44
C ARG A 194 12.11 -7.96 -11.63
N ARG A 195 11.08 -8.78 -11.36
CA ARG A 195 10.21 -9.38 -12.37
C ARG A 195 9.28 -8.32 -12.97
N LYS A 196 8.63 -8.67 -14.09
CA LYS A 196 7.93 -7.68 -14.92
C LYS A 196 6.89 -6.85 -14.16
N ILE A 197 6.86 -5.55 -14.45
CA ILE A 197 5.85 -4.55 -14.07
C ILE A 197 5.37 -4.59 -12.60
N PRO A 198 6.30 -4.51 -11.61
CA PRO A 198 5.96 -4.66 -10.21
C PRO A 198 5.26 -3.43 -9.64
N GLY A 199 4.29 -3.66 -8.75
CA GLY A 199 3.53 -2.61 -8.08
C GLY A 199 2.12 -2.42 -8.64
N PRO A 200 1.30 -1.54 -8.01
CA PRO A 200 1.57 -0.90 -6.74
C PRO A 200 1.51 -1.90 -5.57
N GLY A 201 2.14 -1.56 -4.44
CA GLY A 201 2.17 -2.37 -3.23
C GLY A 201 2.69 -1.57 -2.03
N LEU A 202 2.51 -2.11 -0.82
CA LEU A 202 2.93 -1.49 0.44
C LEU A 202 4.05 -2.33 1.09
N ILE A 203 5.11 -1.67 1.56
CA ILE A 203 6.08 -2.28 2.48
C ILE A 203 6.15 -1.39 3.70
N ARG A 204 5.74 -1.92 4.86
CA ARG A 204 5.60 -1.14 6.08
C ARG A 204 6.19 -1.82 7.31
N ASP A 205 6.86 -1.04 8.16
CA ASP A 205 7.43 -1.52 9.42
C ASP A 205 8.41 -2.70 9.20
N VAL A 206 9.17 -2.64 8.11
CA VAL A 206 10.09 -3.70 7.68
C VAL A 206 11.53 -3.36 8.03
N ALA A 207 12.30 -4.34 8.51
CA ALA A 207 13.75 -4.21 8.64
C ALA A 207 14.48 -5.17 7.71
N VAL A 208 15.46 -4.67 6.96
CA VAL A 208 16.38 -5.46 6.14
C VAL A 208 17.81 -5.27 6.66
N ARG A 209 18.43 -6.36 7.10
CA ARG A 209 19.78 -6.37 7.68
C ARG A 209 20.73 -7.25 6.87
N GLY A 210 21.84 -6.68 6.42
CA GLY A 210 22.80 -7.33 5.53
C GLY A 210 22.45 -7.14 4.05
N PHE A 211 22.72 -8.16 3.21
CA PHE A 211 22.51 -8.12 1.74
C PHE A 211 23.35 -7.10 0.97
N ASP A 212 23.47 -7.26 -0.35
CA ASP A 212 24.10 -6.24 -1.20
C ASP A 212 23.18 -5.04 -1.31
N THR A 213 21.90 -5.29 -1.59
CA THR A 213 20.85 -4.26 -1.62
C THR A 213 19.75 -4.58 -0.61
N GLY A 214 19.21 -3.58 0.09
CA GLY A 214 18.13 -3.81 1.05
C GLY A 214 16.83 -4.12 0.31
N ILE A 215 16.38 -3.14 -0.49
CA ILE A 215 15.21 -3.26 -1.38
C ILE A 215 15.63 -2.90 -2.80
N ASP A 216 15.41 -3.80 -3.75
CA ASP A 216 15.78 -3.61 -5.16
C ASP A 216 14.55 -3.65 -6.08
N LEU A 217 14.08 -2.47 -6.48
CA LEU A 217 12.93 -2.29 -7.35
C LEU A 217 13.38 -2.12 -8.82
N GLY A 218 12.81 -2.94 -9.69
CA GLY A 218 13.10 -2.94 -11.11
C GLY A 218 11.92 -2.62 -12.00
N ASP A 219 12.22 -2.75 -13.29
CA ASP A 219 11.30 -2.53 -14.41
C ASP A 219 10.59 -1.16 -14.35
N ILE A 220 9.52 -1.01 -15.12
CA ILE A 220 8.68 0.19 -15.26
C ILE A 220 7.27 -0.15 -14.75
N GLN A 221 6.51 0.86 -14.27
CA GLN A 221 5.17 0.71 -13.64
C GLN A 221 5.21 -0.15 -12.36
N TYR A 222 4.39 0.06 -11.33
CA TYR A 222 3.34 1.07 -11.09
C TYR A 222 3.62 1.92 -9.82
N GLY A 223 4.87 1.92 -9.38
CA GLY A 223 5.29 2.53 -8.13
C GLY A 223 5.21 1.60 -6.92
N LEU A 224 5.91 1.93 -5.85
CA LEU A 224 5.89 1.19 -4.59
C LEU A 224 5.89 2.16 -3.40
N THR A 225 5.06 1.88 -2.39
CA THR A 225 4.95 2.70 -1.18
C THR A 225 5.73 2.05 -0.04
N LEU A 226 6.67 2.79 0.56
CA LEU A 226 7.48 2.36 1.69
C LEU A 226 7.21 3.26 2.91
N GLU A 227 6.83 2.67 4.03
CA GLU A 227 6.66 3.39 5.30
C GLU A 227 7.43 2.70 6.42
N HIS A 228 8.18 3.47 7.22
CA HIS A 228 8.90 2.95 8.39
C HIS A 228 9.80 1.75 8.06
N VAL A 229 10.58 1.88 6.99
CA VAL A 229 11.53 0.85 6.56
C VAL A 229 12.91 1.15 7.11
N THR A 230 13.52 0.16 7.76
CA THR A 230 14.92 0.19 8.17
C THR A 230 15.78 -0.67 7.25
N VAL A 231 16.83 -0.08 6.66
CA VAL A 231 17.85 -0.79 5.87
C VAL A 231 19.21 -0.58 6.52
N GLU A 232 19.87 -1.67 6.91
CA GLU A 232 21.14 -1.62 7.66
C GLU A 232 22.17 -2.65 7.16
N GLY A 233 23.42 -2.22 7.02
CA GLY A 233 24.55 -3.10 6.69
C GLY A 233 24.58 -3.63 5.25
N GLN A 234 24.00 -2.89 4.30
CA GLN A 234 24.07 -3.20 2.87
C GLN A 234 25.47 -2.94 2.29
N ARG A 235 25.84 -3.69 1.25
CA ARG A 235 27.15 -3.58 0.55
C ARG A 235 27.14 -2.80 -0.76
N VAL A 236 25.96 -2.49 -1.31
CA VAL A 236 25.79 -1.76 -2.57
C VAL A 236 24.84 -0.57 -2.40
N ALA A 237 23.63 -0.77 -1.86
CA ALA A 237 22.69 0.32 -1.62
C ALA A 237 21.63 -0.08 -0.57
N GLY A 238 21.17 0.87 0.25
CA GLY A 238 20.02 0.64 1.12
C GLY A 238 18.77 0.30 0.31
N ILE A 239 18.37 1.21 -0.58
CA ILE A 239 17.23 1.06 -1.49
C ILE A 239 17.70 1.43 -2.90
N ARG A 240 17.33 0.62 -3.90
CA ARG A 240 17.62 0.87 -5.30
C ARG A 240 16.35 0.80 -6.13
N THR A 241 16.20 1.72 -7.08
CA THR A 241 15.22 1.63 -8.17
C THR A 241 15.85 1.99 -9.51
N SER A 242 15.38 1.38 -10.60
CA SER A 242 15.79 1.75 -11.96
C SER A 242 14.76 2.66 -12.64
N ARG A 243 13.76 2.09 -13.31
CA ARG A 243 12.78 2.80 -14.17
C ARG A 243 11.40 2.88 -13.51
N ASN A 244 11.31 2.58 -12.21
CA ASN A 244 10.06 2.56 -11.46
C ASN A 244 9.96 3.75 -10.50
N VAL A 245 8.87 3.84 -9.75
CA VAL A 245 8.58 4.95 -8.85
C VAL A 245 8.62 4.51 -7.39
N LEU A 246 9.22 5.31 -6.51
CA LEU A 246 9.24 5.08 -5.06
C LEU A 246 8.56 6.22 -4.32
N HIS A 247 7.69 5.87 -3.38
CA HIS A 247 7.00 6.80 -2.48
C HIS A 247 7.35 6.40 -1.04
N MET A 248 8.16 7.19 -0.34
CA MET A 248 8.84 6.76 0.86
C MET A 248 8.68 7.75 2.02
N ARG A 249 8.35 7.24 3.20
CA ARG A 249 8.38 8.01 4.46
C ARG A 249 8.98 7.19 5.60
N GLY A 250 9.66 7.84 6.53
CA GLY A 250 10.16 7.17 7.73
C GLY A 250 11.27 6.16 7.43
N ILE A 251 12.07 6.40 6.40
CA ILE A 251 13.17 5.52 6.05
C ILE A 251 14.32 5.76 7.03
N THR A 252 14.80 4.67 7.64
CA THR A 252 16.05 4.67 8.41
C THR A 252 17.10 3.88 7.65
N SER A 253 18.13 4.56 7.15
CA SER A 253 19.29 3.91 6.54
C SER A 253 20.48 4.03 7.48
N ARG A 254 21.10 2.90 7.83
CA ARG A 254 22.36 2.82 8.59
C ARG A 254 23.39 2.06 7.76
N ASN A 255 24.02 2.76 6.82
CA ASN A 255 24.81 2.17 5.75
C ASN A 255 26.06 2.96 5.46
N ARG A 256 27.14 2.29 5.06
CA ARG A 256 28.34 2.95 4.50
C ARG A 256 28.20 3.28 3.01
N VAL A 257 27.26 2.62 2.33
CA VAL A 257 26.92 2.81 0.93
C VAL A 257 25.74 3.78 0.78
N PRO A 258 25.38 4.23 -0.44
CA PRO A 258 24.23 5.09 -0.64
C PRO A 258 22.95 4.51 -0.04
N ALA A 259 22.18 5.35 0.64
CA ALA A 259 20.90 4.97 1.20
C ALA A 259 19.85 4.77 0.10
N LEU A 260 19.87 5.62 -0.93
CA LEU A 260 18.96 5.58 -2.07
C LEU A 260 19.73 5.73 -3.39
N VAL A 261 19.49 4.81 -4.33
CA VAL A 261 19.97 4.90 -5.71
C VAL A 261 18.79 4.84 -6.68
N VAL A 262 18.61 5.89 -7.49
CA VAL A 262 17.72 5.91 -8.65
C VAL A 262 18.60 5.89 -9.90
N SER A 263 18.80 4.70 -10.48
CA SER A 263 19.88 4.47 -11.45
C SER A 263 19.53 4.87 -12.89
N ASP A 264 18.26 5.11 -13.21
CA ASP A 264 17.80 5.46 -14.55
C ASP A 264 17.03 6.81 -14.53
N ARG A 265 17.15 7.56 -15.63
CA ARG A 265 16.46 8.84 -15.86
C ARG A 265 14.94 8.75 -15.84
N LEU A 266 14.38 7.56 -16.07
CA LEU A 266 12.94 7.30 -16.00
C LEU A 266 12.48 6.98 -14.58
N GLY A 267 13.37 6.73 -13.63
CA GLY A 267 13.01 6.54 -12.23
C GLY A 267 12.52 7.82 -11.57
N MET A 268 11.71 7.68 -10.52
CA MET A 268 11.28 8.79 -9.68
C MET A 268 11.21 8.37 -8.22
N ALA A 269 11.64 9.26 -7.32
CA ALA A 269 11.58 9.02 -5.88
C ALA A 269 10.99 10.23 -5.13
N THR A 270 10.11 9.94 -4.18
CA THR A 270 9.65 10.87 -3.15
C THR A 270 10.11 10.33 -1.79
N LEU A 271 10.87 11.10 -1.03
CA LEU A 271 11.42 10.70 0.27
C LEU A 271 11.10 11.76 1.34
N LEU A 272 10.40 11.34 2.38
CA LEU A 272 9.86 12.20 3.43
C LEU A 272 10.32 11.73 4.81
N ASP A 273 10.54 12.67 5.75
CA ASP A 273 10.67 12.40 7.19
C ASP A 273 11.59 11.22 7.52
N SER A 274 12.82 11.23 6.99
CA SER A 274 13.73 10.08 6.98
C SER A 274 15.10 10.42 7.59
N ASP A 275 15.84 9.39 8.00
CA ASP A 275 17.18 9.48 8.59
C ASP A 275 18.16 8.58 7.83
N LEU A 276 19.13 9.21 7.15
CA LEU A 276 20.17 8.54 6.38
C LEU A 276 21.52 8.76 7.09
N SER A 277 22.02 7.72 7.75
CA SER A 277 23.18 7.81 8.64
C SER A 277 24.18 6.66 8.44
N GLY A 278 25.31 6.72 9.16
CA GLY A 278 26.45 5.82 8.99
C GLY A 278 27.43 6.41 8.00
N GLY A 279 27.06 6.36 6.73
CA GLY A 279 27.74 6.91 5.56
C GLY A 279 29.21 6.50 5.38
N ASP A 280 29.75 6.91 4.25
CA ASP A 280 31.18 7.07 4.04
C ASP A 280 31.41 8.49 3.50
N ALA A 281 32.47 9.16 3.97
CA ALA A 281 32.74 10.56 3.61
C ALA A 281 33.02 10.75 2.12
N GLY A 282 33.29 9.68 1.36
CA GLY A 282 33.43 9.66 -0.09
C GLY A 282 32.15 9.32 -0.86
N GLU A 283 31.07 8.93 -0.20
CA GLU A 283 29.84 8.44 -0.83
C GLU A 283 28.69 9.45 -0.80
N PHE A 284 27.80 9.35 -1.79
CA PHE A 284 26.52 10.05 -1.75
C PHE A 284 25.54 9.30 -0.85
N ALA A 285 24.71 10.03 -0.11
CA ALA A 285 23.56 9.45 0.58
C ALA A 285 22.44 9.09 -0.40
N ILE A 286 22.21 9.98 -1.38
CA ILE A 286 21.20 9.82 -2.44
C ILE A 286 21.87 10.06 -3.77
N ASP A 287 21.79 9.08 -4.67
CA ASP A 287 22.26 9.17 -6.04
C ASP A 287 21.10 8.98 -7.00
N CYS A 288 20.66 10.06 -7.67
CA CYS A 288 19.44 10.07 -8.46
C CYS A 288 19.65 10.61 -9.88
N ALA A 289 19.60 9.70 -10.86
CA ALA A 289 19.55 10.04 -12.28
C ALA A 289 18.15 10.50 -12.73
N GLY A 290 17.12 10.08 -12.00
CA GLY A 290 15.70 10.33 -12.25
C GLY A 290 15.17 11.65 -11.68
N SER A 291 13.88 11.66 -11.37
CA SER A 291 13.19 12.78 -10.69
C SER A 291 13.16 12.57 -9.18
N LEU A 292 13.35 13.64 -8.41
CA LEU A 292 13.48 13.56 -6.95
C LEU A 292 12.69 14.66 -6.24
N LEU A 293 11.94 14.26 -5.21
CA LEU A 293 11.44 15.12 -4.14
C LEU A 293 11.96 14.57 -2.80
N VAL A 294 12.67 15.42 -2.04
CA VAL A 294 13.09 15.12 -0.66
C VAL A 294 12.50 16.18 0.26
N ARG A 295 11.94 15.79 1.40
CA ARG A 295 11.45 16.71 2.43
C ARG A 295 11.75 16.19 3.84
N HIS A 296 12.28 17.06 4.69
CA HIS A 296 12.59 16.73 6.10
C HIS A 296 13.46 15.49 6.29
N VAL A 297 14.54 15.38 5.50
CA VAL A 297 15.48 14.25 5.59
C VAL A 297 16.76 14.67 6.28
N LYS A 298 17.12 13.92 7.33
CA LYS A 298 18.40 14.06 8.02
C LYS A 298 19.44 13.20 7.31
N ILE A 299 20.61 13.77 7.07
CA ILE A 299 21.72 13.08 6.41
C ILE A 299 23.00 13.29 7.21
N GLY A 300 23.68 12.21 7.58
CA GLY A 300 24.93 12.25 8.34
C GLY A 300 25.91 11.14 7.96
N GLY A 301 27.21 11.42 8.05
CA GLY A 301 28.29 10.47 7.73
C GLY A 301 28.69 10.38 6.26
N TYR A 302 27.96 11.08 5.37
CA TYR A 302 28.22 11.15 3.93
C TYR A 302 29.01 12.40 3.53
N ARG A 303 29.31 12.55 2.23
CA ARG A 303 29.91 13.77 1.65
C ARG A 303 29.15 15.06 2.04
N ALA A 304 29.84 16.21 1.99
CA ALA A 304 29.24 17.52 2.31
C ALA A 304 28.07 17.91 1.39
N ARG A 305 28.12 17.53 0.10
CA ARG A 305 26.99 17.60 -0.85
C ARG A 305 26.51 16.16 -1.11
N PRO A 306 25.74 15.56 -0.19
CA PRO A 306 25.48 14.13 -0.18
C PRO A 306 24.40 13.69 -1.18
N ILE A 307 23.79 14.62 -1.91
CA ILE A 307 22.71 14.33 -2.85
C ILE A 307 23.18 14.66 -4.25
N ARG A 308 23.28 13.64 -5.11
CA ARG A 308 23.54 13.83 -6.54
C ARG A 308 22.23 13.73 -7.30
N CYS A 309 21.87 14.82 -7.99
CA CYS A 309 20.77 14.87 -8.94
C CYS A 309 21.32 15.01 -10.37
N ARG A 310 20.44 14.85 -11.37
CA ARG A 310 20.78 15.02 -12.79
C ARG A 310 21.45 16.37 -13.11
N ASP A 311 21.05 17.42 -12.41
CA ASP A 311 21.53 18.79 -12.63
C ASP A 311 22.69 19.21 -11.72
N GLY A 312 23.15 18.31 -10.85
CA GLY A 312 24.33 18.53 -10.00
C GLY A 312 24.17 18.01 -8.58
N GLU A 313 25.21 18.22 -7.79
CA GLU A 313 25.24 17.86 -6.37
C GLU A 313 24.51 18.91 -5.51
N ARG A 314 23.95 18.54 -4.37
CA ARG A 314 23.16 19.42 -3.49
C ARG A 314 23.49 19.17 -2.03
N GLU A 315 23.42 20.23 -1.23
CA GLU A 315 23.42 20.15 0.23
C GLU A 315 22.02 19.74 0.73
N PRO A 316 21.91 19.11 1.91
CA PRO A 316 20.61 18.86 2.53
C PRO A 316 19.86 20.18 2.79
N GLY A 317 18.53 20.13 2.66
CA GLY A 317 17.66 21.27 2.89
C GLY A 317 16.27 20.82 3.33
N PRO A 318 15.39 21.77 3.71
CA PRO A 318 14.03 21.43 4.14
C PRO A 318 13.23 20.72 3.05
N ILE A 319 13.39 21.16 1.79
CA ILE A 319 12.85 20.54 0.58
C ILE A 319 13.93 20.57 -0.51
N ILE A 320 14.08 19.46 -1.24
CA ILE A 320 14.92 19.38 -2.44
C ILE A 320 14.07 18.80 -3.58
N SER A 321 13.83 19.63 -4.58
CA SER A 321 13.14 19.28 -5.81
C SER A 321 13.61 20.20 -6.95
N PRO A 322 13.25 19.91 -8.21
CA PRO A 322 13.08 20.95 -9.22
C PRO A 322 12.16 22.09 -8.73
N PRO A 323 12.22 23.29 -9.33
CA PRO A 323 11.29 24.37 -9.02
C PRO A 323 9.83 23.88 -9.10
N ALA A 324 9.03 24.24 -8.10
CA ALA A 324 7.62 23.89 -8.07
C ALA A 324 6.88 24.53 -9.25
N ILE A 325 5.86 23.83 -9.75
CA ILE A 325 4.91 24.35 -10.72
C ILE A 325 3.80 25.08 -9.96
N GLY A 326 3.41 26.28 -10.40
CA GLY A 326 2.41 27.13 -9.74
C GLY A 326 3.05 28.33 -9.03
N GLU A 327 2.24 29.35 -8.74
CA GLU A 327 2.70 30.65 -8.22
C GLU A 327 2.55 30.77 -6.69
N ASN A 328 1.75 29.89 -6.06
CA ASN A 328 1.33 30.05 -4.66
C ASN A 328 1.84 28.92 -3.78
N ALA A 329 2.36 29.28 -2.60
CA ALA A 329 2.89 28.31 -1.65
C ALA A 329 1.77 27.47 -1.02
N PHE A 330 1.96 26.16 -0.97
CA PHE A 330 1.11 25.23 -0.21
C PHE A 330 1.76 24.90 1.13
N ALA A 331 1.05 25.12 2.23
CA ALA A 331 1.49 24.67 3.54
C ALA A 331 1.27 23.16 3.68
N PRO A 332 2.32 22.34 3.93
CA PRO A 332 2.19 20.89 4.10
C PRO A 332 1.13 20.52 5.14
N LEU A 333 0.43 19.41 4.89
CA LEU A 333 -0.58 18.89 5.80
C LEU A 333 0.05 18.11 6.94
N GLU A 334 -0.69 17.99 8.04
CA GLU A 334 -0.33 17.10 9.14
C GLU A 334 -0.35 15.65 8.63
N ILE A 335 0.72 14.91 8.95
CA ILE A 335 0.83 13.49 8.67
C ILE A 335 0.56 12.73 9.97
N ARG A 336 -0.39 11.78 9.95
CA ARG A 336 -0.71 10.93 11.12
C ARG A 336 -0.47 9.47 10.81
N GLU A 337 0.12 8.75 11.77
CA GLU A 337 0.26 7.31 11.71
C GLU A 337 -1.10 6.61 11.74
N THR A 338 -1.24 5.55 10.94
CA THR A 338 -2.46 4.73 10.98
C THR A 338 -2.48 3.94 12.28
N PRO A 339 -3.53 4.12 13.11
CA PRO A 339 -3.66 3.35 14.33
C PRO A 339 -3.77 1.85 14.03
N ALA A 340 -3.22 1.04 14.93
CA ALA A 340 -3.41 -0.41 14.90
C ALA A 340 -4.39 -0.83 15.99
N TYR A 341 -5.14 -1.89 15.71
CA TYR A 341 -5.99 -2.57 16.70
C TYR A 341 -5.86 -4.08 16.55
N TRP A 342 -5.81 -4.76 17.68
CA TRP A 342 -5.85 -6.20 17.74
C TRP A 342 -6.44 -6.64 19.07
N ASN A 343 -7.39 -7.58 19.02
CA ASN A 343 -7.92 -8.20 20.22
C ASN A 343 -7.46 -9.65 20.30
N GLY A 344 -6.51 -9.93 21.19
CA GLY A 344 -6.01 -11.29 21.41
C GLY A 344 -6.95 -12.22 22.20
N ASP A 345 -8.05 -11.69 22.75
CA ASP A 345 -9.06 -12.51 23.45
C ASP A 345 -10.06 -13.07 22.43
N LEU A 346 -9.83 -14.31 21.99
CA LEU A 346 -10.70 -15.00 21.05
C LEU A 346 -12.14 -15.19 21.56
N SER A 347 -12.37 -15.10 22.87
CA SER A 347 -13.74 -15.18 23.42
C SER A 347 -14.57 -13.94 23.09
N ASP A 348 -13.92 -12.85 22.68
CA ASP A 348 -14.54 -11.60 22.25
C ASP A 348 -14.64 -11.46 20.71
N TRP A 349 -14.55 -12.60 20.02
CA TRP A 349 -14.72 -12.69 18.56
C TRP A 349 -16.06 -13.36 18.22
N SER A 350 -16.70 -12.89 17.16
CA SER A 350 -17.89 -13.51 16.56
C SER A 350 -17.60 -13.88 15.10
N ALA A 351 -17.77 -15.16 14.78
CA ALA A 351 -17.80 -15.60 13.39
C ALA A 351 -19.11 -15.19 12.73
N VAL A 352 -19.07 -14.86 11.43
CA VAL A 352 -20.26 -14.87 10.59
C VAL A 352 -20.69 -16.33 10.39
N GLY A 353 -21.76 -16.72 11.07
CA GLY A 353 -22.27 -18.09 11.03
C GLY A 353 -23.08 -18.43 9.77
N ALA A 354 -23.68 -19.62 9.81
CA ALA A 354 -24.60 -20.07 8.76
C ALA A 354 -25.92 -19.27 8.75
N ARG A 355 -26.58 -19.32 7.59
CA ARG A 355 -27.97 -18.89 7.41
C ARG A 355 -28.90 -19.74 8.29
N ARG A 356 -29.96 -19.14 8.81
CA ARG A 356 -31.08 -19.89 9.39
C ARG A 356 -32.04 -20.32 8.28
N GLU A 357 -32.84 -21.35 8.57
CA GLU A 357 -33.89 -21.79 7.66
C GLU A 357 -34.84 -20.63 7.31
N GLY A 358 -35.11 -20.45 6.01
CA GLY A 358 -35.95 -19.37 5.49
C GLY A 358 -35.22 -18.06 5.19
N GLU A 359 -33.93 -17.92 5.51
CA GLU A 359 -33.16 -16.74 5.12
C GLU A 359 -32.74 -16.80 3.65
N PRO A 360 -33.02 -15.75 2.86
CA PRO A 360 -32.74 -15.78 1.42
C PRO A 360 -31.22 -15.73 1.12
N ASP A 361 -30.44 -15.10 2.00
CA ASP A 361 -29.00 -14.93 1.87
C ASP A 361 -28.30 -14.73 3.24
N ASP A 362 -27.06 -14.24 3.25
CA ASP A 362 -26.24 -14.10 4.45
C ASP A 362 -26.47 -12.80 5.23
N THR A 363 -27.32 -11.89 4.73
CA THR A 363 -27.54 -10.56 5.32
C THR A 363 -27.88 -10.66 6.82
N ALA A 364 -28.87 -11.49 7.16
CA ALA A 364 -29.30 -11.67 8.54
C ALA A 364 -28.26 -12.40 9.39
N ALA A 365 -27.47 -13.31 8.81
CA ALA A 365 -26.40 -14.01 9.51
C ALA A 365 -25.24 -13.06 9.87
N ILE A 366 -24.86 -12.18 8.96
CA ILE A 366 -23.85 -11.14 9.18
C ILE A 366 -24.33 -10.16 10.24
N GLN A 367 -25.57 -9.67 10.14
CA GLN A 367 -26.10 -8.73 11.12
C GLN A 367 -26.17 -9.35 12.53
N ARG A 368 -26.52 -10.64 12.65
CA ARG A 368 -26.47 -11.35 13.94
C ARG A 368 -25.07 -11.42 14.54
N ALA A 369 -24.04 -11.62 13.72
CA ALA A 369 -22.66 -11.66 14.21
C ALA A 369 -22.21 -10.30 14.75
N ILE A 370 -22.60 -9.21 14.08
CA ILE A 370 -22.38 -7.84 14.57
C ILE A 370 -23.14 -7.58 15.89
N ASP A 371 -24.38 -8.04 15.97
CA ASP A 371 -25.24 -7.81 17.13
C ASP A 371 -24.94 -8.78 18.31
N ALA A 372 -23.94 -9.65 18.18
CA ALA A 372 -23.56 -10.62 19.22
C ALA A 372 -22.91 -10.01 20.47
N GLY A 373 -22.65 -8.69 20.46
CA GLY A 373 -22.02 -7.96 21.58
C GLY A 373 -20.51 -8.18 21.69
N LYS A 374 -19.87 -8.60 20.60
CA LYS A 374 -18.44 -8.88 20.49
C LYS A 374 -17.70 -7.73 19.82
N SER A 375 -16.43 -7.51 20.17
CA SER A 375 -15.65 -6.41 19.56
C SER A 375 -15.06 -6.76 18.19
N VAL A 376 -14.89 -8.04 17.88
CA VAL A 376 -14.39 -8.50 16.58
C VAL A 376 -15.44 -9.34 15.88
N VAL A 377 -15.73 -9.01 14.62
CA VAL A 377 -16.50 -9.87 13.70
C VAL A 377 -15.56 -10.33 12.60
N TYR A 378 -15.57 -11.62 12.27
CA TYR A 378 -14.78 -12.14 11.16
C TYR A 378 -15.60 -13.02 10.22
N PHE A 379 -15.18 -13.05 8.96
CA PHE A 379 -15.80 -13.86 7.91
C PHE A 379 -14.92 -15.09 7.66
N PRO A 380 -15.30 -16.30 8.10
CA PRO A 380 -14.61 -17.52 7.69
C PRO A 380 -14.46 -17.59 6.16
N ASN A 381 -13.25 -17.87 5.68
CA ASN A 381 -12.98 -18.00 4.24
C ASN A 381 -13.20 -19.44 3.77
N ASP A 382 -14.46 -19.85 3.80
CA ASP A 382 -14.96 -21.14 3.34
C ASP A 382 -16.05 -21.02 2.26
N ARG A 383 -16.60 -19.81 2.07
CA ARG A 383 -17.67 -19.50 1.10
C ARG A 383 -17.71 -18.02 0.72
N THR A 384 -18.45 -17.71 -0.35
CA THR A 384 -18.88 -16.36 -0.68
C THR A 384 -20.09 -15.98 0.18
N TYR A 385 -20.11 -14.76 0.72
CA TYR A 385 -21.20 -14.20 1.50
C TYR A 385 -22.07 -13.31 0.63
N PHE A 386 -23.35 -13.66 0.48
CA PHE A 386 -24.29 -12.93 -0.37
C PHE A 386 -25.17 -11.99 0.43
N LEU A 387 -25.37 -10.78 -0.07
CA LEU A 387 -26.16 -9.74 0.60
C LEU A 387 -27.25 -9.18 -0.31
N SER A 388 -28.41 -8.89 0.28
CA SER A 388 -29.54 -8.20 -0.36
C SER A 388 -30.03 -6.97 0.41
N ASP A 389 -29.43 -6.70 1.57
CA ASP A 389 -29.71 -5.50 2.36
C ASP A 389 -28.41 -4.94 2.97
N THR A 390 -28.50 -3.71 3.46
CA THR A 390 -27.48 -3.02 4.24
C THR A 390 -27.19 -3.73 5.55
N ILE A 391 -25.91 -3.93 5.82
CA ILE A 391 -25.37 -4.35 7.12
C ILE A 391 -25.01 -3.12 7.94
N ILE A 392 -25.50 -3.06 9.17
CA ILE A 392 -25.24 -1.95 10.09
C ILE A 392 -24.16 -2.36 11.07
N VAL A 393 -22.96 -1.78 10.94
CA VAL A 393 -21.88 -1.93 11.91
C VAL A 393 -22.16 -1.02 13.10
N ARG A 394 -22.45 -1.64 14.27
CA ARG A 394 -22.94 -0.96 15.47
C ARG A 394 -22.54 -1.69 16.75
N GLY A 395 -22.90 -1.12 17.90
CA GLY A 395 -22.75 -1.79 19.20
C GLY A 395 -21.29 -1.93 19.60
N ALA A 396 -20.91 -3.11 20.10
CA ALA A 396 -19.57 -3.35 20.63
C ALA A 396 -18.48 -3.48 19.54
N VAL A 397 -18.87 -3.64 18.27
CA VAL A 397 -17.93 -3.92 17.18
C VAL A 397 -16.91 -2.80 17.01
N ARG A 398 -15.64 -3.19 17.02
CA ARG A 398 -14.48 -2.35 16.73
C ARG A 398 -13.73 -2.83 15.50
N GLN A 399 -13.77 -4.12 15.18
CA GLN A 399 -13.02 -4.68 14.05
C GLN A 399 -13.89 -5.64 13.24
N VAL A 400 -13.84 -5.51 11.93
CA VAL A 400 -14.47 -6.40 10.95
C VAL A 400 -13.37 -6.96 10.06
N LEU A 401 -13.13 -8.27 10.15
CA LEU A 401 -12.07 -8.98 9.45
C LEU A 401 -12.64 -9.87 8.35
N GLY A 402 -12.36 -9.53 7.08
CA GLY A 402 -12.85 -10.33 5.96
C GLY A 402 -12.15 -11.68 5.80
N MET A 403 -10.95 -11.86 6.37
CA MET A 403 -10.11 -13.07 6.21
C MET A 403 -9.93 -13.52 4.75
N GLY A 404 -10.15 -12.61 3.80
CA GLY A 404 -10.14 -12.91 2.38
C GLY A 404 -11.37 -13.52 1.78
N ALA A 405 -12.45 -13.68 2.55
CA ALA A 405 -13.73 -14.08 2.03
C ALA A 405 -14.30 -13.01 1.09
N GLU A 406 -15.01 -13.46 0.05
CA GLU A 406 -15.74 -12.59 -0.85
C GLU A 406 -17.09 -12.19 -0.25
N ILE A 407 -17.36 -10.89 -0.24
CA ILE A 407 -18.61 -10.25 0.14
C ILE A 407 -19.26 -9.76 -1.15
N SER A 408 -20.34 -10.42 -1.58
CA SER A 408 -20.94 -10.25 -2.90
C SER A 408 -22.39 -9.76 -2.83
N LEU A 409 -22.75 -8.82 -3.70
CA LEU A 409 -24.16 -8.47 -3.92
C LEU A 409 -24.94 -9.54 -4.71
N GLY A 410 -24.27 -10.56 -5.24
CA GLY A 410 -24.91 -11.67 -5.94
C GLY A 410 -25.85 -11.23 -7.05
N ALA A 411 -27.06 -11.81 -7.07
CA ALA A 411 -28.16 -11.42 -7.97
C ALA A 411 -29.16 -10.42 -7.32
N ALA A 412 -28.80 -9.80 -6.19
CA ALA A 412 -29.68 -8.87 -5.47
C ALA A 412 -29.78 -7.50 -6.18
N GLU A 413 -30.23 -7.49 -7.42
CA GLU A 413 -30.31 -6.31 -8.28
C GLU A 413 -31.30 -5.23 -7.77
N PRO A 414 -32.54 -5.55 -7.34
CA PRO A 414 -33.54 -4.50 -7.10
C PRO A 414 -33.15 -3.44 -6.05
N PRO A 415 -32.51 -3.79 -4.91
CA PRO A 415 -32.03 -2.85 -3.91
C PRO A 415 -30.90 -1.90 -4.35
N PHE A 416 -30.05 -2.32 -5.30
CA PHE A 416 -28.79 -1.65 -5.64
C PHE A 416 -28.74 -1.14 -7.09
N ARG A 417 -29.84 -1.20 -7.84
CA ARG A 417 -29.87 -0.80 -9.27
C ARG A 417 -30.04 0.70 -9.52
N ASP A 418 -30.47 1.49 -8.54
CA ASP A 418 -30.83 2.90 -8.77
C ASP A 418 -29.65 3.84 -8.45
N PRO A 419 -28.95 4.39 -9.46
CA PRO A 419 -27.83 5.30 -9.24
C PRO A 419 -28.24 6.64 -8.61
N GLN A 420 -29.52 7.04 -8.69
CA GLN A 420 -30.01 8.27 -8.07
C GLN A 420 -30.28 8.10 -6.58
N ASN A 421 -30.51 6.87 -6.14
CA ASN A 421 -30.79 6.52 -4.75
C ASN A 421 -29.84 5.39 -4.29
N PRO A 422 -28.51 5.65 -4.23
CA PRO A 422 -27.56 4.60 -3.95
C PRO A 422 -27.76 4.04 -2.54
N ARG A 423 -27.70 2.70 -2.42
CA ARG A 423 -27.89 1.98 -1.16
C ARG A 423 -26.56 1.46 -0.63
N PRO A 424 -26.22 1.70 0.66
CA PRO A 424 -24.99 1.19 1.23
C PRO A 424 -25.03 -0.32 1.48
N LEU A 425 -23.91 -1.01 1.25
CA LEU A 425 -23.70 -2.39 1.67
C LEU A 425 -23.34 -2.45 3.16
N LEU A 426 -22.32 -1.71 3.57
CA LEU A 426 -21.96 -1.48 4.97
C LEU A 426 -22.32 -0.06 5.38
N ARG A 427 -23.01 0.08 6.51
CA ARG A 427 -23.28 1.37 7.12
C ARG A 427 -22.69 1.41 8.53
N ILE A 428 -21.77 2.34 8.77
CA ILE A 428 -21.12 2.51 10.07
C ILE A 428 -21.98 3.45 10.93
N ASP A 429 -22.68 2.89 11.92
CA ASP A 429 -23.62 3.60 12.79
C ASP A 429 -23.31 3.35 14.26
N SER A 430 -23.13 4.43 15.04
CA SER A 430 -23.12 4.38 16.51
C SER A 430 -22.32 3.22 17.14
N PRO A 431 -21.07 2.94 16.73
CA PRO A 431 -20.21 2.01 17.46
C PRO A 431 -19.96 2.57 18.87
N ALA A 432 -19.94 1.69 19.88
CA ALA A 432 -19.63 2.07 21.26
C ALA A 432 -18.16 2.50 21.43
N GLY A 433 -17.30 2.09 20.50
CA GLY A 433 -15.88 2.46 20.47
C GLY A 433 -15.60 3.76 19.73
N ALA A 434 -14.45 4.38 20.07
CA ALA A 434 -13.97 5.59 19.40
C ALA A 434 -13.42 5.33 17.98
N ALA A 435 -13.24 4.06 17.58
CA ALA A 435 -12.68 3.68 16.30
C ALA A 435 -13.24 2.33 15.79
N VAL A 436 -13.40 2.22 14.47
CA VAL A 436 -13.79 1.01 13.73
C VAL A 436 -12.70 0.68 12.70
N PHE A 437 -12.37 -0.60 12.57
CA PHE A 437 -11.35 -1.14 11.68
C PHE A 437 -12.01 -2.12 10.72
N LEU A 438 -11.85 -1.90 9.41
CA LEU A 438 -12.35 -2.75 8.33
C LEU A 438 -11.14 -3.31 7.57
N GLU A 439 -10.87 -4.60 7.70
CA GLU A 439 -9.60 -5.16 7.24
C GLU A 439 -9.79 -6.43 6.41
N ASN A 440 -8.99 -6.58 5.36
CA ASN A 440 -8.93 -7.79 4.52
C ASN A 440 -10.29 -8.18 3.92
N LEU A 441 -11.09 -7.18 3.56
CA LEU A 441 -12.39 -7.35 2.91
C LEU A 441 -12.21 -7.44 1.41
N PHE A 442 -12.89 -8.41 0.79
CA PHE A 442 -12.96 -8.52 -0.67
C PHE A 442 -14.39 -8.30 -1.14
N PHE A 443 -14.64 -7.24 -1.89
CA PHE A 443 -15.97 -6.89 -2.39
C PHE A 443 -16.17 -7.35 -3.83
N ASN A 444 -17.37 -7.86 -4.13
CA ASN A 444 -17.85 -8.05 -5.49
C ASN A 444 -19.21 -7.40 -5.67
N ALA A 445 -19.21 -6.27 -6.37
CA ALA A 445 -20.35 -5.37 -6.47
C ALA A 445 -20.36 -4.78 -7.89
N GLN A 446 -21.47 -4.92 -8.62
CA GLN A 446 -21.54 -4.59 -10.04
C GLN A 446 -22.75 -3.73 -10.41
N TYR A 447 -23.46 -3.20 -9.42
CA TYR A 447 -24.72 -2.49 -9.62
C TYR A 447 -24.53 -0.97 -9.52
N PRO A 448 -25.13 -0.18 -10.42
CA PRO A 448 -24.86 1.27 -10.52
C PRO A 448 -25.38 2.10 -9.32
N GLY A 449 -26.30 1.54 -8.53
CA GLY A 449 -26.84 2.13 -7.29
C GLY A 449 -26.22 1.55 -6.02
N GLU A 450 -25.08 0.88 -6.10
CA GLU A 450 -24.36 0.43 -4.91
C GLU A 450 -23.51 1.56 -4.30
N LEU A 451 -23.36 1.49 -2.98
CA LEU A 451 -22.34 2.19 -2.21
C LEU A 451 -21.74 1.17 -1.26
N LEU A 452 -20.43 0.90 -1.27
CA LEU A 452 -19.90 -0.16 -0.39
C LEU A 452 -19.96 0.24 1.09
N ILE A 453 -19.56 1.47 1.40
CA ILE A 453 -19.41 1.95 2.77
C ILE A 453 -20.02 3.34 2.89
N LEU A 454 -21.08 3.45 3.70
CA LEU A 454 -21.59 4.72 4.19
C LEU A 454 -21.13 4.93 5.64
N ASN A 455 -20.27 5.92 5.87
CA ASN A 455 -19.92 6.32 7.21
C ASN A 455 -20.92 7.35 7.76
N ASN A 456 -21.63 7.01 8.81
CA ASN A 456 -22.60 7.86 9.51
C ASN A 456 -22.23 8.05 10.99
N SER A 457 -20.96 7.81 11.34
CA SER A 457 -20.42 7.95 12.68
C SER A 457 -19.23 8.94 12.70
N PRO A 458 -19.09 9.78 13.74
CA PRO A 458 -17.88 10.58 13.94
C PRO A 458 -16.70 9.77 14.49
N ALA A 459 -16.89 8.47 14.74
CA ALA A 459 -15.79 7.58 15.14
C ALA A 459 -14.70 7.54 14.06
N MET A 460 -13.47 7.33 14.50
CA MET A 460 -12.36 7.09 13.60
C MET A 460 -12.61 5.81 12.79
N LEU A 461 -12.28 5.82 11.51
CA LEU A 461 -12.40 4.67 10.64
C LEU A 461 -11.04 4.34 10.03
N VAL A 462 -10.69 3.06 10.04
CA VAL A 462 -9.53 2.52 9.33
C VAL A 462 -10.03 1.49 8.33
N ILE A 463 -9.62 1.61 7.08
CA ILE A 463 -9.89 0.65 6.01
C ILE A 463 -8.54 0.17 5.49
N SER A 464 -8.22 -1.12 5.66
CA SER A 464 -6.94 -1.66 5.23
C SER A 464 -7.04 -3.00 4.49
N HIS A 465 -6.04 -3.27 3.65
CA HIS A 465 -5.85 -4.53 2.92
C HIS A 465 -7.10 -4.99 2.16
N SER A 466 -7.90 -4.03 1.68
CA SER A 466 -9.22 -4.30 1.15
C SER A 466 -9.23 -4.05 -0.36
N SER A 467 -9.85 -4.96 -1.09
CA SER A 467 -9.92 -4.89 -2.54
C SER A 467 -11.25 -5.37 -3.06
N GLY A 468 -11.51 -5.23 -4.36
CA GLY A 468 -12.71 -5.79 -4.92
C GLY A 468 -12.87 -5.57 -6.41
N TRP A 469 -13.75 -6.36 -7.00
CA TRP A 469 -14.27 -6.13 -8.34
C TRP A 469 -15.52 -5.28 -8.21
N VAL A 470 -15.39 -3.99 -8.48
CA VAL A 470 -16.44 -3.01 -8.20
C VAL A 470 -16.72 -2.14 -9.43
N GLY A 471 -18.00 -1.95 -9.76
CA GLY A 471 -18.42 -0.91 -10.69
C GLY A 471 -18.19 -1.20 -12.19
N ALA A 472 -18.28 -2.45 -12.65
CA ALA A 472 -18.20 -2.77 -14.08
C ALA A 472 -19.25 -2.05 -14.95
N SER A 473 -20.31 -1.50 -14.34
CA SER A 473 -21.31 -0.64 -15.01
C SER A 473 -20.87 0.81 -15.27
N GLY A 474 -19.65 1.19 -14.88
CA GLY A 474 -19.04 2.51 -15.13
C GLY A 474 -19.16 3.49 -13.95
N ILE A 475 -20.25 3.43 -13.18
CA ILE A 475 -20.42 4.17 -11.93
C ILE A 475 -20.06 3.25 -10.76
N ALA A 476 -19.19 3.72 -9.88
CA ALA A 476 -18.68 2.96 -8.74
C ALA A 476 -18.54 3.86 -7.51
N ARG A 477 -18.99 3.39 -6.34
CA ARG A 477 -18.90 4.16 -5.08
C ARG A 477 -18.51 3.25 -3.93
N THR A 478 -17.27 3.38 -3.49
CA THR A 478 -16.78 2.67 -2.31
C THR A 478 -17.14 3.39 -1.03
N TYR A 479 -16.88 4.69 -0.95
CA TYR A 479 -17.00 5.41 0.32
C TYR A 479 -17.72 6.73 0.18
N ARG A 480 -18.62 6.99 1.12
CA ARG A 480 -19.21 8.30 1.37
C ARG A 480 -19.39 8.50 2.86
N ASN A 481 -19.14 9.72 3.35
CA ASN A 481 -19.48 10.11 4.72
C ASN A 481 -20.68 11.06 4.76
N THR A 482 -21.49 10.97 5.81
CA THR A 482 -22.55 11.96 6.09
C THR A 482 -21.96 13.23 6.74
N PRO A 483 -22.70 14.35 6.81
CA PRO A 483 -22.24 15.55 7.51
C PRO A 483 -21.91 15.35 8.99
N LYS A 484 -22.37 14.26 9.62
CA LYS A 484 -22.05 13.91 11.01
C LYS A 484 -20.73 13.13 11.13
N ALA A 485 -20.26 12.52 10.04
CA ALA A 485 -19.15 11.58 10.03
C ALA A 485 -17.86 12.26 9.54
N THR A 486 -17.39 13.24 10.29
CA THR A 486 -16.18 14.04 9.98
C THR A 486 -14.95 13.59 10.76
N GLY A 487 -15.05 12.47 11.49
CA GLY A 487 -13.94 11.88 12.24
C GLY A 487 -12.80 11.41 11.34
N PRO A 488 -11.60 11.14 11.90
CA PRO A 488 -10.44 10.67 11.15
C PRO A 488 -10.72 9.43 10.30
N LEU A 489 -10.25 9.43 9.04
CA LEU A 489 -10.26 8.26 8.16
C LEU A 489 -8.83 7.89 7.75
N PHE A 490 -8.48 6.62 7.88
CA PHE A 490 -7.24 6.04 7.41
C PHE A 490 -7.51 4.98 6.34
N ILE A 491 -6.79 5.04 5.22
CA ILE A 491 -6.92 4.11 4.09
C ILE A 491 -5.53 3.55 3.79
N GLU A 492 -5.34 2.22 3.87
CA GLU A 492 -4.02 1.61 3.64
C GLU A 492 -4.08 0.32 2.84
N ASP A 493 -3.30 0.24 1.75
CA ASP A 493 -3.27 -0.95 0.89
C ASP A 493 -4.67 -1.32 0.37
N VAL A 494 -5.29 -0.37 -0.35
CA VAL A 494 -6.68 -0.47 -0.81
C VAL A 494 -6.80 -0.31 -2.31
N PHE A 495 -7.48 -1.28 -2.95
CA PHE A 495 -7.86 -1.26 -4.36
C PHE A 495 -9.38 -1.29 -4.53
N LEU A 496 -10.00 -0.12 -4.59
CA LEU A 496 -11.45 0.05 -4.67
C LEU A 496 -11.80 1.41 -5.31
N PRO A 497 -12.74 1.51 -6.27
CA PRO A 497 -13.09 2.77 -6.95
C PRO A 497 -14.11 3.65 -6.21
N GLY A 498 -14.08 4.97 -6.47
CA GLY A 498 -15.15 5.90 -6.12
C GLY A 498 -15.19 6.34 -4.66
N TRP A 499 -14.47 7.40 -4.33
CA TRP A 499 -14.32 7.91 -2.97
C TRP A 499 -14.79 9.34 -2.83
N GLU A 500 -15.72 9.57 -1.90
CA GLU A 500 -16.30 10.87 -1.63
C GLU A 500 -16.10 11.26 -0.17
N PHE A 501 -15.31 12.31 0.06
CA PHE A 501 -15.03 12.89 1.37
C PHE A 501 -15.66 14.29 1.48
N THR A 502 -16.41 14.54 2.55
CA THR A 502 -17.00 15.84 2.84
C THR A 502 -16.67 16.28 4.27
N GLY A 503 -15.92 17.38 4.43
CA GLY A 503 -15.57 17.92 5.76
C GLY A 503 -14.72 16.99 6.62
N GLN A 504 -14.06 16.00 6.02
CA GLN A 504 -13.37 14.92 6.73
C GLN A 504 -11.84 15.05 6.61
N HIS A 505 -11.12 14.59 7.64
CA HIS A 505 -9.67 14.46 7.59
C HIS A 505 -9.28 13.02 7.24
N VAL A 506 -8.51 12.86 6.17
CA VAL A 506 -8.20 11.57 5.53
C VAL A 506 -6.69 11.42 5.34
N TRP A 507 -6.16 10.27 5.73
CA TRP A 507 -4.77 9.86 5.47
C TRP A 507 -4.76 8.55 4.70
N ALA A 508 -4.15 8.54 3.52
CA ALA A 508 -4.12 7.36 2.65
C ALA A 508 -2.68 6.94 2.29
N ARG A 509 -2.40 5.64 2.28
CA ARG A 509 -1.11 5.08 1.84
C ARG A 509 -1.32 3.85 0.97
N GLN A 510 -0.60 3.73 -0.15
CA GLN A 510 -0.92 2.70 -1.15
C GLN A 510 -2.43 2.75 -1.44
N PHE A 511 -2.84 3.83 -2.11
CA PHE A 511 -4.23 4.09 -2.41
C PHE A 511 -4.47 3.93 -3.89
N ASN A 512 -5.25 2.92 -4.25
CA ASN A 512 -5.59 2.61 -5.63
C ASN A 512 -7.10 2.77 -5.87
N PRO A 513 -7.57 4.00 -6.18
CA PRO A 513 -8.98 4.28 -6.46
C PRO A 513 -9.40 4.01 -7.91
N GLU A 514 -8.62 3.21 -8.63
CA GLU A 514 -8.80 2.89 -10.03
C GLU A 514 -10.22 2.45 -10.39
N ASN A 515 -10.78 3.13 -11.40
CA ASN A 515 -12.03 2.74 -12.04
C ASN A 515 -11.81 2.53 -13.54
N TRP A 516 -11.49 1.29 -13.91
CA TRP A 516 -11.25 0.86 -15.31
C TRP A 516 -12.49 1.00 -16.22
N ALA A 517 -13.68 1.04 -15.63
CA ALA A 517 -14.95 1.18 -16.33
C ALA A 517 -15.42 2.64 -16.46
N SER A 518 -14.74 3.59 -15.81
CA SER A 518 -15.09 5.03 -15.83
C SER A 518 -15.13 5.59 -17.25
N ASP A 519 -16.15 6.40 -17.53
CA ASP A 519 -16.26 7.24 -18.72
C ASP A 519 -15.73 8.67 -18.51
N GLY A 520 -15.26 8.98 -17.30
CA GLY A 520 -14.73 10.29 -16.92
C GLY A 520 -15.79 11.31 -16.52
N SER A 521 -17.05 10.88 -16.32
CA SER A 521 -18.14 11.76 -15.86
C SER A 521 -18.00 12.18 -14.39
N GLU A 522 -17.41 11.34 -13.55
CA GLU A 522 -17.21 11.57 -12.11
C GLU A 522 -15.73 11.42 -11.71
N PRO A 523 -15.22 12.23 -10.76
CA PRO A 523 -13.89 12.01 -10.20
C PRO A 523 -13.80 10.69 -9.44
N GLN A 524 -12.70 9.97 -9.60
CA GLN A 524 -12.44 8.74 -8.82
C GLN A 524 -12.30 9.04 -7.33
N VAL A 525 -11.75 10.21 -6.98
CA VAL A 525 -11.65 10.73 -5.61
C VAL A 525 -12.14 12.17 -5.57
N THR A 526 -13.05 12.46 -4.65
CA THR A 526 -13.54 13.82 -4.36
C THR A 526 -13.28 14.18 -2.90
N ASN A 527 -12.60 15.31 -2.68
CA ASN A 527 -12.41 15.92 -1.37
C ASN A 527 -13.11 17.30 -1.33
N THR A 528 -14.24 17.37 -0.64
CA THR A 528 -15.03 18.61 -0.51
C THR A 528 -14.90 19.15 0.91
N ASP A 529 -14.38 20.36 1.08
CA ASP A 529 -14.24 21.03 2.39
C ASP A 529 -13.44 20.20 3.43
N GLY A 530 -12.66 19.20 2.97
CA GLY A 530 -11.90 18.29 3.82
C GLY A 530 -10.39 18.45 3.68
N VAL A 531 -9.66 17.63 4.43
CA VAL A 531 -8.19 17.57 4.43
C VAL A 531 -7.79 16.16 4.00
N LEU A 532 -7.11 16.04 2.86
CA LEU A 532 -6.72 14.75 2.28
C LEU A 532 -5.21 14.69 2.09
N TRP A 533 -4.54 13.81 2.82
CA TRP A 533 -3.12 13.53 2.66
C TRP A 533 -2.92 12.12 2.09
N ILE A 534 -2.09 11.97 1.04
CA ILE A 534 -1.86 10.70 0.34
C ILE A 534 -0.37 10.48 0.11
N LEU A 535 0.13 9.27 0.40
CA LEU A 535 1.44 8.77 -0.01
C LEU A 535 1.29 7.48 -0.82
N GLY A 536 1.66 7.52 -2.10
CA GLY A 536 1.46 6.38 -3.00
C GLY A 536 0.02 6.29 -3.48
N PHE A 537 -0.23 6.82 -4.67
CA PHE A 537 -1.51 6.83 -5.35
C PHE A 537 -1.35 6.15 -6.70
N LYS A 538 -2.12 5.10 -7.00
CA LYS A 538 -2.12 4.48 -8.34
C LYS A 538 -3.50 4.58 -8.94
N THR A 539 -3.60 5.00 -10.19
CA THR A 539 -4.90 4.92 -10.88
C THR A 539 -4.78 4.71 -12.38
N GLU A 540 -5.87 4.25 -12.98
CA GLU A 540 -6.12 4.18 -14.42
C GLU A 540 -7.59 4.48 -14.74
N GLY A 541 -7.93 4.49 -16.03
CA GLY A 541 -9.27 4.85 -16.51
C GLY A 541 -9.38 6.34 -16.86
N ALA A 542 -10.58 6.76 -17.22
CA ALA A 542 -10.82 8.14 -17.63
C ALA A 542 -10.80 9.10 -16.42
N ALA A 543 -10.09 10.22 -16.58
CA ALA A 543 -10.08 11.35 -15.65
C ALA A 543 -11.48 12.00 -15.54
N PRO A 544 -11.83 12.68 -14.42
CA PRO A 544 -10.92 13.15 -13.36
C PRO A 544 -10.44 12.07 -12.37
N PHE A 545 -9.18 12.17 -11.94
CA PHE A 545 -8.63 11.26 -10.92
C PHE A 545 -8.90 11.79 -9.52
N LEU A 546 -8.70 13.09 -9.31
CA LEU A 546 -8.88 13.71 -7.99
C LEU A 546 -9.41 15.14 -8.14
N ALA A 547 -10.55 15.41 -7.52
CA ALA A 547 -11.12 16.74 -7.38
C ALA A 547 -11.10 17.22 -5.91
N THR A 548 -10.53 18.39 -5.67
CA THR A 548 -10.59 19.09 -4.38
C THR A 548 -11.47 20.32 -4.52
N ARG A 549 -12.44 20.51 -3.64
CA ARG A 549 -13.50 21.52 -3.79
C ARG A 549 -13.79 22.27 -2.50
N SER A 550 -14.37 23.46 -2.64
CA SER A 550 -15.07 24.19 -1.57
C SER A 550 -14.23 24.38 -0.30
N GLY A 551 -13.02 24.91 -0.42
CA GLY A 551 -12.10 25.14 0.70
C GLY A 551 -11.23 23.93 1.06
N GLY A 552 -11.48 22.77 0.44
CA GLY A 552 -10.71 21.56 0.66
C GLY A 552 -9.22 21.72 0.38
N ARG A 553 -8.42 20.89 1.06
CA ARG A 553 -6.96 20.84 0.94
C ARG A 553 -6.52 19.42 0.67
N THR A 554 -5.78 19.22 -0.42
CA THR A 554 -5.22 17.91 -0.76
C THR A 554 -3.70 17.98 -0.93
N GLU A 555 -2.99 17.06 -0.31
CA GLU A 555 -1.57 16.84 -0.54
C GLU A 555 -1.35 15.40 -1.01
N LEU A 556 -0.98 15.23 -2.28
CA LEU A 556 -0.67 13.95 -2.89
C LEU A 556 0.82 13.87 -3.15
N LEU A 557 1.50 13.00 -2.41
CA LEU A 557 2.94 12.81 -2.45
C LEU A 557 3.23 11.46 -3.08
N GLY A 558 3.41 11.45 -4.40
CA GLY A 558 3.73 10.25 -5.14
C GLY A 558 2.51 9.57 -5.75
N GLY A 559 2.11 10.04 -6.92
CA GLY A 559 1.11 9.39 -7.78
C GLY A 559 1.72 8.68 -8.99
N TYR A 560 1.05 7.64 -9.46
CA TYR A 560 1.28 6.96 -10.71
C TYR A 560 -0.04 6.84 -11.47
N ASN A 561 -0.15 7.54 -12.59
CA ASN A 561 -1.34 7.55 -13.44
C ASN A 561 -1.07 6.77 -14.72
N TYR A 562 -1.81 5.68 -14.96
CA TYR A 562 -1.65 4.86 -16.15
C TYR A 562 -2.56 5.32 -17.29
N ILE A 563 -2.14 6.36 -18.00
CA ILE A 563 -2.91 6.99 -19.09
C ILE A 563 -3.21 5.98 -20.20
N SER A 564 -2.23 5.13 -20.51
CA SER A 564 -2.35 4.11 -21.56
C SER A 564 -3.31 2.96 -21.25
N ALA A 565 -3.86 2.84 -20.04
CA ALA A 565 -4.97 1.90 -19.81
C ALA A 565 -6.34 2.49 -20.20
N THR A 566 -6.45 3.81 -20.36
CA THR A 566 -7.71 4.46 -20.75
C THR A 566 -8.11 4.06 -22.17
N LYS A 567 -9.37 3.66 -22.40
CA LYS A 567 -9.85 3.36 -23.76
C LYS A 567 -9.73 4.64 -24.61
N SER A 568 -9.04 4.57 -25.75
CA SER A 568 -8.70 5.76 -26.55
C SER A 568 -9.91 6.54 -27.06
N ALA A 569 -11.04 5.86 -27.28
CA ALA A 569 -12.31 6.49 -27.65
C ALA A 569 -12.98 7.26 -26.49
N THR A 570 -12.54 7.02 -25.26
CA THR A 570 -13.12 7.58 -24.02
C THR A 570 -12.11 8.39 -23.22
N VAL A 571 -11.06 8.92 -23.86
CA VAL A 571 -10.25 10.00 -23.26
C VAL A 571 -10.93 11.29 -23.71
N PRO A 572 -11.80 11.93 -22.90
CA PRO A 572 -12.30 13.24 -23.28
C PRO A 572 -11.07 14.16 -23.25
N ALA A 573 -10.64 14.66 -24.41
CA ALA A 573 -9.46 15.53 -24.50
C ALA A 573 -9.56 16.76 -23.57
N ASP A 574 -10.80 17.14 -23.22
CA ASP A 574 -11.15 18.27 -22.36
C ASP A 574 -11.37 17.88 -20.88
N SER A 575 -11.25 16.59 -20.53
CA SER A 575 -11.21 16.16 -19.12
C SER A 575 -9.86 16.51 -18.49
N ILE A 576 -9.88 16.75 -17.18
CA ILE A 576 -8.71 17.24 -16.44
C ILE A 576 -8.47 16.30 -15.25
N PRO A 577 -7.33 15.57 -15.25
CA PRO A 577 -6.92 14.67 -14.17
C PRO A 577 -7.04 15.22 -12.75
N TYR A 578 -6.54 16.44 -12.52
CA TYR A 578 -6.52 17.07 -11.19
C TYR A 578 -7.29 18.40 -11.20
N LEU A 579 -8.30 18.48 -10.34
CA LEU A 579 -9.17 19.65 -10.22
C LEU A 579 -9.06 20.26 -8.82
N ALA A 580 -8.84 21.57 -8.75
CA ALA A 580 -8.91 22.36 -7.53
C ALA A 580 -9.91 23.51 -7.71
N ASP A 581 -11.15 23.35 -7.26
CA ASP A 581 -12.21 24.36 -7.42
C ASP A 581 -12.48 25.08 -6.09
N ASN A 582 -12.04 26.34 -5.97
CA ASN A 582 -11.97 27.11 -4.73
C ASN A 582 -11.28 26.33 -3.60
N ALA A 583 -10.17 25.67 -3.92
CA ALA A 583 -9.45 24.74 -3.07
C ALA A 583 -7.94 24.83 -3.29
N THR A 584 -7.16 24.16 -2.44
CA THR A 584 -5.69 24.13 -2.53
C THR A 584 -5.17 22.72 -2.68
N MET A 585 -4.10 22.56 -3.47
CA MET A 585 -3.49 21.27 -3.72
C MET A 585 -1.97 21.35 -3.79
N ALA A 586 -1.29 20.35 -3.25
CA ALA A 586 0.09 20.03 -3.58
C ALA A 586 0.15 18.62 -4.20
N LEU A 587 0.87 18.51 -5.32
CA LEU A 587 0.89 17.28 -6.12
C LEU A 587 2.32 16.88 -6.50
N THR A 588 2.62 15.60 -6.32
CA THR A 588 3.81 14.93 -6.86
C THR A 588 3.34 13.67 -7.57
N PHE A 589 3.48 13.57 -8.88
CA PHE A 589 2.98 12.43 -9.63
C PHE A 589 3.75 12.17 -10.93
N LEU A 590 3.61 10.95 -11.41
CA LEU A 590 4.02 10.50 -12.72
C LEU A 590 2.77 10.14 -13.52
N ALA A 591 2.72 10.54 -14.78
CA ALA A 591 1.72 10.01 -15.72
C ALA A 591 2.43 9.30 -16.86
N GLU A 592 2.11 8.02 -17.04
CA GLU A 592 2.74 7.13 -18.00
C GLU A 592 1.86 7.00 -19.25
N ASN A 593 2.41 7.38 -20.41
CA ASN A 593 1.70 7.35 -21.67
C ASN A 593 2.57 6.81 -22.82
N PHE A 594 2.16 5.68 -23.40
CA PHE A 594 2.75 5.02 -24.56
C PHE A 594 1.91 5.18 -25.84
N ARG A 595 0.81 5.94 -25.79
CA ARG A 595 -0.15 6.11 -26.90
C ARG A 595 -0.08 7.51 -27.48
N ASP A 596 -0.73 7.71 -28.62
CA ASP A 596 -0.84 9.02 -29.28
C ASP A 596 -1.87 9.94 -28.61
N SER A 597 -2.87 9.37 -27.95
CA SER A 597 -3.88 10.12 -27.19
C SER A 597 -3.35 10.51 -25.81
N ASP A 598 -3.67 11.73 -25.38
CA ASP A 598 -3.35 12.28 -24.05
C ASP A 598 -4.39 13.36 -23.68
N TYR A 599 -4.40 13.78 -22.42
CA TYR A 599 -5.16 14.93 -21.95
C TYR A 599 -4.49 16.23 -22.41
N ARG A 600 -5.29 17.23 -22.79
CA ARG A 600 -4.76 18.55 -23.20
C ARG A 600 -4.18 19.32 -22.02
N ALA A 601 -4.75 19.14 -20.84
CA ALA A 601 -4.33 19.73 -19.59
C ALA A 601 -4.43 18.69 -18.47
N TYR A 602 -3.57 18.84 -17.46
CA TYR A 602 -3.51 17.90 -16.33
C TYR A 602 -4.03 18.49 -15.05
N ILE A 603 -3.90 19.81 -14.87
CA ILE A 603 -4.27 20.49 -13.64
C ILE A 603 -5.10 21.72 -14.00
N ARG A 604 -6.25 21.88 -13.34
CA ARG A 604 -7.02 23.12 -13.34
C ARG A 604 -7.25 23.58 -11.92
N GLN A 605 -6.92 24.83 -11.67
CA GLN A 605 -7.22 25.51 -10.42
C GLN A 605 -8.14 26.68 -10.69
N THR A 606 -9.24 26.76 -9.96
CA THR A 606 -10.09 27.94 -9.88
C THR A 606 -10.02 28.47 -8.46
N LEU A 607 -9.66 29.74 -8.28
CA LEU A 607 -9.61 30.41 -6.99
C LEU A 607 -10.22 31.80 -7.14
N ASP A 608 -11.22 32.12 -6.31
CA ASP A 608 -11.90 33.42 -6.31
C ASP A 608 -12.38 33.85 -7.71
N GLY A 609 -12.87 32.90 -8.51
CA GLY A 609 -13.35 33.11 -9.88
C GLY A 609 -12.27 33.21 -10.95
N LYS A 610 -10.98 33.21 -10.59
CA LYS A 610 -9.86 33.14 -11.53
C LYS A 610 -9.47 31.69 -11.79
N THR A 611 -9.42 31.29 -13.06
CA THR A 611 -9.02 29.93 -13.47
C THR A 611 -7.64 29.94 -14.10
N THR A 612 -6.75 29.07 -13.59
CA THR A 612 -5.46 28.72 -14.18
C THR A 612 -5.49 27.27 -14.63
N VAL A 613 -5.03 27.00 -15.84
CA VAL A 613 -4.94 25.65 -16.43
C VAL A 613 -3.48 25.39 -16.77
N PHE A 614 -2.97 24.24 -16.34
CA PHE A 614 -1.64 23.77 -16.71
C PHE A 614 -1.78 22.72 -17.81
N ALA A 615 -1.46 23.15 -19.03
CA ALA A 615 -1.49 22.32 -20.21
C ALA A 615 -0.43 21.21 -20.11
N ARG A 616 -0.67 20.10 -20.81
CA ARG A 616 0.28 18.98 -20.91
C ARG A 616 1.65 19.45 -21.40
N THR A 617 1.72 20.44 -22.27
CA THR A 617 2.97 21.00 -22.82
C THR A 617 3.80 21.79 -21.80
N GLU A 618 3.20 22.22 -20.69
CA GLU A 618 3.87 22.96 -19.63
C GLU A 618 4.47 22.04 -18.55
N LEU A 619 4.12 20.74 -18.57
CA LEU A 619 4.58 19.78 -17.59
C LEU A 619 5.88 19.08 -18.03
N PRO A 620 6.83 18.83 -17.11
CA PRO A 620 8.11 18.23 -17.44
C PRO A 620 7.96 16.81 -18.00
N PRO A 621 8.60 16.49 -19.13
CA PRO A 621 8.68 15.12 -19.62
C PRO A 621 9.41 14.22 -18.61
N ARG A 622 8.94 12.99 -18.42
CA ARG A 622 9.48 12.03 -17.43
C ARG A 622 11.00 11.84 -17.59
N SER A 623 11.45 11.59 -18.81
CA SER A 623 12.87 11.42 -19.12
C SER A 623 13.67 12.72 -19.23
N GLY A 624 12.99 13.88 -19.24
CA GLY A 624 13.55 15.19 -19.58
C GLY A 624 13.72 15.44 -21.08
N HIS A 625 13.36 14.50 -21.95
CA HIS A 625 13.40 14.69 -23.41
C HIS A 625 12.08 15.24 -23.94
N PRO A 626 12.07 16.25 -24.84
CA PRO A 626 10.84 16.85 -25.36
C PRO A 626 9.88 15.87 -26.06
N GLY A 627 10.38 14.76 -26.61
CA GLY A 627 9.58 13.75 -27.29
C GLY A 627 8.94 12.71 -26.36
N ASP A 628 9.23 12.74 -25.07
CA ASP A 628 8.65 11.81 -24.10
C ASP A 628 7.21 12.23 -23.75
N ARG A 629 6.28 11.32 -24.01
CA ARG A 629 4.85 11.52 -23.76
C ARG A 629 4.49 11.32 -22.30
N SER A 630 5.32 10.64 -21.53
CA SER A 630 5.14 10.54 -20.09
C SER A 630 5.62 11.81 -19.39
N ILE A 631 5.01 12.15 -18.25
CA ILE A 631 5.35 13.34 -17.46
C ILE A 631 5.73 12.96 -16.04
N ALA A 632 6.60 13.76 -15.43
CA ALA A 632 6.95 13.66 -14.02
C ALA A 632 6.87 15.05 -13.37
N VAL A 633 5.87 15.22 -12.51
CA VAL A 633 5.70 16.42 -11.68
C VAL A 633 6.26 16.10 -10.31
N THR A 634 7.42 16.66 -9.99
CA THR A 634 8.09 16.48 -8.69
C THR A 634 7.42 17.29 -7.59
N LEU A 635 6.91 18.47 -7.91
CA LEU A 635 6.09 19.28 -7.02
C LEU A 635 5.28 20.31 -7.82
N PHE A 636 3.96 20.26 -7.65
CA PHE A 636 3.04 21.35 -7.99
C PHE A 636 2.46 21.92 -6.70
N GLN A 637 2.27 23.23 -6.64
CA GLN A 637 1.62 23.92 -5.53
C GLN A 637 0.59 24.91 -6.08
N GLY A 638 -0.68 24.63 -5.79
CA GLY A 638 -1.80 25.53 -5.98
C GLY A 638 -2.28 26.02 -4.61
N GLY A 639 -2.17 27.32 -4.37
CA GLY A 639 -2.40 27.95 -3.06
C GLY A 639 -3.06 29.33 -3.17
N LYS A 640 -3.27 29.99 -2.02
CA LYS A 640 -3.96 31.29 -1.90
C LYS A 640 -3.30 32.42 -2.69
#